data_AF-A0A838TLW6-F1
#
_entry.id   AF-A0A838TLW6-F1
#
_cell.length_a   1.000
_cell.length_b   1.000
_cell.length_c   1.000
_cell.angle_alpha   90.00
_cell.angle_beta   90.00
_cell.angle_gamma   90.00
#
_symmetry.space_group_name_H-M   'P 1'
#
loop_
_entity.id
_entity.type
_entity.pdbx_description
1 polymer ?
#
loop_
_entity_poly.entity_id
_entity_poly.type
_entity_poly.pdbx_seq_one_letter_code
_entity_poly.pdbx_strand_id
1 'polypeptide(L)'
;MYKILLFIVVSLFYNQNIVSQTVSSPTAKKAPKVYTEHGNKRTDDYFWMNNASDPNVINYLHAENAYVDAYMKRTEALQKKIYNELVARIPGRDQSLPTKRNGYWYYSKFEEGKQYPYYVRKKGKTSAPEEVVLDVPSLAQKHQIFLVRGTAASPNSQYYLYATDTLGNRKSTIYIKELSTGKILPERISNVSGSLAWSADNRSFYYVLNDPTVRAYKVMRHILGTNAGSDKEIYTENDSTFSVGLIRSKGNKYIFIYSGSTNTSEARYLDATNPNAVPVLIQQRIPGLEYRPAYFEGNIFHIYTNKDAKNFKYVTTPISNPGIANWKDVIEANPKAFLENVEVLKDYMIAQTKENGLTQIKILNRKTNKWKQVNFGEEDYVAGMYMATDEYNADSIRYNFTSLSTPGSEFMYNLKTGQKKLLKQQNVGKEFNAFLYQTKRLWSTSGDGTKVPISLIYRKDKFKKDGSNSLLLYAYGSYGANSDPYFNSSVISLLDRGISFAIAHIRGGQEMGRDWYEQGRVLTKKNTFTDFIDAAQFLVNEKYTSKNKLFANGGSAGGMLMGAITNMRPDLFKGIIAEVPWMDVISDSFDPTIPLVTLEYEQWGDPNKKEHYDYLLTWSPLDNVKPAKYPAILATGGLHDTQVPYYSPAKWVAKVRENNLGTNPVLFKVEMGAGHGGQSGRFERQKLSALKFAFILDQLGMKE
;
A
#
# COMPACT_ATOMS: atom_id res chain seq x y z
N MET A 1 44.95 55.10 53.44
CA MET A 1 46.05 54.64 52.56
C MET A 1 45.81 53.19 52.19
N TYR A 2 45.91 52.89 50.90
CA TYR A 2 45.61 51.62 50.24
C TYR A 2 46.00 50.36 51.03
N LYS A 3 45.04 49.44 51.25
CA LYS A 3 45.33 48.03 51.49
C LYS A 3 44.36 47.15 50.70
N ILE A 4 44.95 46.52 49.68
CA ILE A 4 44.45 45.42 48.87
C ILE A 4 44.09 44.25 49.80
N LEU A 5 42.86 43.72 49.69
CA LEU A 5 42.52 42.41 50.24
C LEU A 5 42.11 41.48 49.10
N LEU A 6 43.00 40.53 48.85
CA LEU A 6 42.88 39.40 47.94
C LEU A 6 41.98 38.35 48.61
N PHE A 7 40.79 38.07 48.07
CA PHE A 7 40.01 36.89 48.46
C PHE A 7 40.05 35.87 47.32
N ILE A 8 40.76 34.77 47.58
CA ILE A 8 40.86 33.59 46.75
C ILE A 8 39.49 32.89 46.76
N VAL A 9 38.84 32.85 45.60
CA VAL A 9 37.67 31.98 45.36
C VAL A 9 38.20 30.62 44.93
N VAL A 10 38.12 29.63 45.82
CA VAL A 10 38.36 28.22 45.48
C VAL A 10 37.10 27.67 44.83
N SER A 11 37.13 27.53 43.51
CA SER A 11 36.10 26.85 42.73
C SER A 11 36.20 25.33 42.94
N LEU A 12 35.30 24.75 43.73
CA LEU A 12 35.06 23.31 43.78
C LEU A 12 34.19 22.90 42.58
N PHE A 13 34.82 22.38 41.53
CA PHE A 13 34.12 21.70 40.44
C PHE A 13 33.57 20.36 40.93
N TYR A 14 32.26 20.30 41.20
CA TYR A 14 31.52 19.05 41.29
C TYR A 14 31.33 18.50 39.87
N ASN A 15 32.22 17.61 39.43
CA ASN A 15 31.97 16.75 38.27
C ASN A 15 30.89 15.72 38.67
N GLN A 16 29.63 16.02 38.37
CA GLN A 16 28.62 14.97 38.30
C GLN A 16 28.89 14.17 37.02
N ASN A 17 29.53 13.01 37.18
CA ASN A 17 29.51 11.95 36.20
C ASN A 17 28.05 11.55 35.95
N ILE A 18 27.46 12.09 34.88
CA ILE A 18 26.23 11.54 34.32
C ILE A 18 26.60 10.17 33.76
N VAL A 19 26.43 9.13 34.58
CA VAL A 19 26.41 7.75 34.10
C VAL A 19 25.17 7.65 33.20
N SER A 20 25.38 7.83 31.90
CA SER A 20 24.36 7.49 30.90
C SER A 20 24.07 6.01 31.05
N GLN A 21 22.97 5.64 31.72
CA GLN A 21 22.48 4.26 31.75
C GLN A 21 22.33 3.79 30.29
N THR A 22 23.24 2.94 29.83
CA THR A 22 23.13 2.27 28.54
C THR A 22 22.03 1.23 28.68
N VAL A 23 20.85 1.53 28.15
CA VAL A 23 19.75 0.56 28.06
C VAL A 23 20.22 -0.58 27.16
N SER A 24 20.42 -1.77 27.74
CA SER A 24 20.75 -2.99 27.00
C SER A 24 19.57 -3.41 26.11
N SER A 25 19.84 -4.06 24.98
CA SER A 25 18.77 -4.62 24.15
C SER A 25 17.92 -5.63 24.95
N PRO A 26 16.60 -5.67 24.75
CA PRO A 26 15.74 -6.67 25.37
C PRO A 26 16.19 -8.07 24.97
N THR A 27 16.32 -8.95 25.96
CA THR A 27 16.57 -10.38 25.74
C THR A 27 15.25 -11.12 25.86
N ALA A 28 14.79 -11.72 24.76
CA ALA A 28 13.55 -12.48 24.78
C ALA A 28 13.77 -13.83 25.49
N LYS A 29 12.85 -14.22 26.37
CA LYS A 29 12.85 -15.58 26.93
C LYS A 29 12.65 -16.60 25.80
N LYS A 30 13.28 -17.77 25.94
CA LYS A 30 13.03 -18.92 25.07
C LYS A 30 11.97 -19.81 25.71
N ALA A 31 10.91 -20.10 24.96
CA ALA A 31 9.86 -21.04 25.32
C ALA A 31 9.58 -21.91 24.08
N PRO A 32 10.41 -22.94 23.85
CA PRO A 32 10.43 -23.68 22.59
C PRO A 32 9.11 -24.39 22.34
N LYS A 33 8.54 -24.17 21.16
CA LYS A 33 7.51 -25.01 20.57
C LYS A 33 8.12 -25.76 19.39
N VAL A 34 8.02 -27.08 19.41
CA VAL A 34 8.49 -27.93 18.32
C VAL A 34 7.32 -28.25 17.39
N TYR A 35 7.51 -27.97 16.11
CA TYR A 35 6.63 -28.40 15.04
C TYR A 35 7.19 -29.64 14.36
N THR A 36 6.31 -30.48 13.82
CA THR A 36 6.67 -31.62 12.98
C THR A 36 5.81 -31.59 11.73
N GLU A 37 6.35 -31.03 10.66
CA GLU A 37 5.66 -30.88 9.36
C GLU A 37 6.42 -31.69 8.29
N HIS A 38 5.71 -32.53 7.54
CA HIS A 38 6.30 -33.39 6.50
C HIS A 38 7.51 -34.24 6.97
N GLY A 39 7.51 -34.64 8.24
CA GLY A 39 8.61 -35.40 8.87
C GLY A 39 9.82 -34.56 9.30
N ASN A 40 9.83 -33.25 9.03
CA ASN A 40 10.86 -32.33 9.47
C ASN A 40 10.50 -31.72 10.82
N LYS A 41 11.48 -31.63 11.73
CA LYS A 41 11.31 -30.96 13.03
C LYS A 41 11.85 -29.54 12.96
N ARG A 42 11.05 -28.58 13.42
CA ARG A 42 11.40 -27.15 13.49
C ARG A 42 11.05 -26.60 14.85
N THR A 43 11.95 -25.79 15.43
CA THR A 43 11.75 -25.21 16.76
C THR A 43 11.51 -23.71 16.65
N ASP A 44 10.40 -23.25 17.19
CA ASP A 44 10.13 -21.83 17.44
C ASP A 44 10.35 -21.52 18.92
N ASP A 45 11.52 -20.97 19.25
CA ASP A 45 11.88 -20.53 20.60
C ASP A 45 11.02 -19.37 21.11
N TYR A 46 10.32 -18.67 20.20
CA TYR A 46 9.64 -17.41 20.47
C TYR A 46 8.13 -17.49 20.21
N PHE A 47 7.55 -18.69 20.11
CA PHE A 47 6.12 -18.90 19.83
C PHE A 47 5.20 -18.18 20.84
N TRP A 48 5.65 -18.05 22.09
CA TRP A 48 4.93 -17.34 23.15
C TRP A 48 4.57 -15.90 22.77
N MET A 49 5.30 -15.26 21.85
CA MET A 49 5.03 -13.91 21.38
C MET A 49 3.70 -13.77 20.61
N ASN A 50 3.11 -14.88 20.14
CA ASN A 50 1.86 -14.86 19.36
C ASN A 50 0.64 -14.42 20.16
N ASN A 51 0.71 -14.47 21.49
CA ASN A 51 -0.43 -14.19 22.35
C ASN A 51 -0.43 -12.73 22.85
N ALA A 52 -1.16 -11.86 22.17
CA ALA A 52 -1.29 -10.45 22.56
C ALA A 52 -1.99 -10.24 23.92
N SER A 53 -2.68 -11.25 24.45
CA SER A 53 -3.30 -11.17 25.78
C SER A 53 -2.32 -11.49 26.92
N ASP A 54 -1.14 -12.02 26.63
CA ASP A 54 -0.11 -12.28 27.65
C ASP A 54 0.59 -10.96 28.02
N PRO A 55 0.53 -10.52 29.30
CA PRO A 55 1.23 -9.32 29.75
C PRO A 55 2.74 -9.34 29.48
N ASN A 56 3.37 -10.52 29.43
CA ASN A 56 4.79 -10.64 29.10
C ASN A 56 5.09 -10.19 27.67
N VAL A 57 4.16 -10.43 26.73
CA VAL A 57 4.30 -9.99 25.34
C VAL A 57 4.23 -8.48 25.29
N ILE A 58 3.22 -7.88 25.92
CA ILE A 58 3.06 -6.43 25.98
C ILE A 58 4.29 -5.76 26.63
N ASN A 59 4.79 -6.32 27.74
CA ASN A 59 6.00 -5.84 28.40
C ASN A 59 7.24 -5.95 27.50
N TYR A 60 7.39 -7.04 26.74
CA TYR A 60 8.49 -7.20 25.78
C TYR A 60 8.43 -6.14 24.67
N LEU A 61 7.25 -5.89 24.09
CA LEU A 61 7.07 -4.86 23.06
C LEU A 61 7.34 -3.44 23.60
N HIS A 62 6.97 -3.16 24.86
CA HIS A 62 7.34 -1.90 25.52
C HIS A 62 8.85 -1.79 25.75
N ALA A 63 9.52 -2.87 26.14
CA ALA A 63 10.97 -2.90 26.31
C ALA A 63 11.71 -2.67 24.98
N GLU A 64 11.18 -3.21 23.88
CA GLU A 64 11.69 -2.95 22.52
C GLU A 64 11.59 -1.46 22.16
N ASN A 65 10.43 -0.85 22.39
CA ASN A 65 10.25 0.58 22.18
C ASN A 65 11.21 1.42 23.04
N ALA A 66 11.36 1.08 24.33
CA ALA A 66 12.27 1.78 25.23
C ALA A 66 13.74 1.67 24.77
N TYR A 67 14.13 0.52 24.24
CA TYR A 67 15.47 0.34 23.66
C TYR A 67 15.69 1.17 22.40
N VAL A 68 14.70 1.22 21.49
CA VAL A 68 14.77 2.10 20.32
C VAL A 68 14.90 3.55 20.73
N ASP A 69 14.07 4.01 21.67
CA ASP A 69 14.06 5.40 22.13
C ASP A 69 15.40 5.75 22.81
N ALA A 70 15.94 4.87 23.66
CA ALA A 70 17.24 5.06 24.29
C ALA A 70 18.39 5.08 23.27
N TYR A 71 18.40 4.16 22.30
CA TYR A 71 19.41 4.14 21.24
C TYR A 71 19.32 5.42 20.40
N MET A 72 18.11 5.79 19.95
CA MET A 72 17.90 6.91 19.04
C MET A 72 17.91 8.28 19.71
N LYS A 73 18.00 8.37 21.04
CA LYS A 73 18.03 9.63 21.81
C LYS A 73 19.01 10.67 21.27
N ARG A 74 20.22 10.23 20.90
CA ARG A 74 21.27 11.10 20.31
C ARG A 74 20.87 11.77 18.99
N THR A 75 19.83 11.26 18.33
CA THR A 75 19.31 11.76 17.05
C THR A 75 18.01 12.55 17.21
N GLU A 76 17.50 12.81 18.41
CA GLU A 76 16.21 13.50 18.61
C GLU A 76 16.14 14.86 17.89
N ALA A 77 17.21 15.66 17.97
CA ALA A 77 17.28 16.94 17.27
C ALA A 77 17.19 16.76 15.74
N LEU A 78 17.89 15.75 15.20
CA LEU A 78 17.85 15.40 13.79
C LEU A 78 16.46 14.89 13.37
N GLN A 79 15.83 14.03 14.19
CA GLN A 79 14.46 13.56 13.96
C GLN A 79 13.48 14.74 13.91
N LYS A 80 13.56 15.68 14.85
CA LYS A 80 12.73 16.88 14.86
C LYS A 80 12.95 17.74 13.61
N LYS A 81 14.21 17.92 13.20
CA LYS A 81 14.56 18.66 11.97
C LYS A 81 13.95 18.02 10.74
N ILE A 82 14.16 16.71 10.55
CA ILE A 82 13.60 15.95 9.42
C ILE A 82 12.07 16.00 9.46
N TYR A 83 11.45 15.79 10.62
CA TYR A 83 10.00 15.91 10.78
C TYR A 83 9.48 17.26 10.27
N ASN A 84 10.13 18.36 10.67
CA ASN A 84 9.74 19.69 10.22
C ASN A 84 9.90 19.86 8.70
N GLU A 85 10.97 19.32 8.10
CA GLU A 85 11.16 19.31 6.65
C GLU A 85 10.05 18.53 5.92
N LEU A 86 9.68 17.36 6.46
CA LEU A 86 8.61 16.51 5.92
C LEU A 86 7.27 17.24 5.97
N VAL A 87 6.94 17.85 7.12
CA VAL A 87 5.70 18.60 7.32
C VAL A 87 5.67 19.87 6.46
N ALA A 88 6.78 20.57 6.29
CA ALA A 88 6.86 21.78 5.46
C ALA A 88 6.55 21.52 3.97
N ARG A 89 6.72 20.29 3.49
CA ARG A 89 6.36 19.86 2.13
C ARG A 89 4.91 19.35 2.03
N ILE A 90 4.15 19.37 3.12
CA ILE A 90 2.71 19.05 3.15
C ILE A 90 1.94 20.37 3.25
N PRO A 91 1.09 20.71 2.28
CA PRO A 91 0.31 21.94 2.35
C PRO A 91 -0.63 21.94 3.57
N GLY A 92 -0.60 23.02 4.35
CA GLY A 92 -1.51 23.21 5.47
C GLY A 92 -2.98 23.14 5.06
N ARG A 93 -3.33 23.78 3.93
CA ARG A 93 -4.61 23.60 3.23
C ARG A 93 -4.39 22.88 1.91
N ASP A 94 -5.21 21.88 1.63
CA ASP A 94 -5.22 21.19 0.33
C ASP A 94 -6.62 20.67 -0.01
N GLN A 95 -6.91 20.45 -1.28
CA GLN A 95 -8.17 19.83 -1.72
C GLN A 95 -7.99 18.94 -2.94
N SER A 96 -8.75 17.85 -3.01
CA SER A 96 -8.82 17.02 -4.22
C SER A 96 -9.58 17.75 -5.33
N LEU A 97 -9.42 17.30 -6.58
CA LEU A 97 -10.26 17.81 -7.66
C LEU A 97 -11.70 17.30 -7.51
N PRO A 98 -12.72 18.15 -7.72
CA PRO A 98 -14.11 17.70 -7.63
C PRO A 98 -14.50 16.69 -8.70
N THR A 99 -15.30 15.70 -8.33
CA THR A 99 -15.89 14.70 -9.22
C THR A 99 -17.42 14.77 -9.18
N LYS A 100 -18.07 14.72 -10.34
CA LYS A 100 -19.52 14.86 -10.48
C LYS A 100 -20.22 13.52 -10.38
N ARG A 101 -21.15 13.38 -9.44
CA ARG A 101 -22.00 12.19 -9.26
C ARG A 101 -23.38 12.62 -8.76
N ASN A 102 -24.44 12.04 -9.32
CA ASN A 102 -25.84 12.26 -8.89
C ASN A 102 -26.22 13.75 -8.70
N GLY A 103 -25.76 14.62 -9.59
CA GLY A 103 -26.06 16.06 -9.53
C GLY A 103 -25.21 16.87 -8.53
N TYR A 104 -24.20 16.27 -7.90
CA TYR A 104 -23.29 16.93 -6.96
C TYR A 104 -21.83 16.77 -7.39
N TRP A 105 -20.99 17.73 -7.00
CA TRP A 105 -19.54 17.67 -7.12
C TRP A 105 -18.94 17.33 -5.77
N TYR A 106 -18.34 16.15 -5.63
CA TYR A 106 -17.71 15.65 -4.39
C TYR A 106 -16.20 15.85 -4.43
N TYR A 107 -15.62 16.25 -3.30
CA TYR A 107 -14.18 16.34 -3.09
C TYR A 107 -13.85 16.19 -1.60
N SER A 108 -12.56 16.03 -1.29
CA SER A 108 -12.06 16.12 0.06
C SER A 108 -11.17 17.35 0.21
N LYS A 109 -11.17 17.97 1.38
CA LYS A 109 -10.26 19.08 1.70
C LYS A 109 -9.61 18.91 3.06
N PHE A 110 -8.43 19.45 3.23
CA PHE A 110 -7.74 19.61 4.50
C PHE A 110 -7.69 21.08 4.87
N GLU A 111 -7.87 21.37 6.16
CA GLU A 111 -7.68 22.69 6.73
C GLU A 111 -6.36 22.78 7.49
N GLU A 112 -5.92 24.02 7.72
CA GLU A 112 -4.65 24.33 8.38
C GLU A 112 -4.52 23.58 9.72
N GLY A 113 -3.38 22.92 9.93
CA GLY A 113 -3.11 22.16 11.16
C GLY A 113 -3.95 20.89 11.38
N LYS A 114 -4.94 20.57 10.54
CA LYS A 114 -5.78 19.37 10.72
C LYS A 114 -5.10 18.10 10.22
N GLN A 115 -5.23 17.00 10.97
CA GLN A 115 -4.66 15.68 10.62
C GLN A 115 -5.47 14.92 9.56
N TYR A 116 -6.77 15.22 9.47
CA TYR A 116 -7.76 14.46 8.71
C TYR A 116 -8.56 15.37 7.75
N PRO A 117 -9.12 14.83 6.66
CA PRO A 117 -9.86 15.62 5.69
C PRO A 117 -11.32 15.83 6.08
N TYR A 118 -11.91 16.89 5.56
CA TYR A 118 -13.36 17.00 5.39
C TYR A 118 -13.75 16.35 4.07
N TYR A 119 -14.82 15.57 4.05
CA TYR A 119 -15.51 15.21 2.81
C TYR A 119 -16.62 16.22 2.58
N VAL A 120 -16.66 16.79 1.37
CA VAL A 120 -17.53 17.90 1.03
C VAL A 120 -18.16 17.72 -0.34
N ARG A 121 -19.26 18.44 -0.58
CA ARG A 121 -19.95 18.44 -1.87
C ARG A 121 -20.48 19.81 -2.25
N LYS A 122 -20.78 19.99 -3.53
CA LYS A 122 -21.45 21.19 -4.09
C LYS A 122 -22.54 20.80 -5.07
N LYS A 123 -23.72 21.42 -4.99
CA LYS A 123 -24.88 21.06 -5.82
C LYS A 123 -24.77 21.62 -7.24
N GLY A 124 -24.87 20.76 -8.25
CA GLY A 124 -24.95 21.09 -9.68
C GLY A 124 -23.66 21.61 -10.31
N LYS A 125 -23.08 22.67 -9.74
CA LYS A 125 -21.91 23.39 -10.25
C LYS A 125 -20.84 23.58 -9.18
N THR A 126 -19.58 23.68 -9.58
CA THR A 126 -18.42 23.85 -8.68
C THR A 126 -18.35 25.22 -8.00
N SER A 127 -19.13 26.19 -8.49
CA SER A 127 -19.32 27.52 -7.88
C SER A 127 -20.47 27.59 -6.87
N ALA A 128 -21.24 26.51 -6.68
CA ALA A 128 -22.28 26.47 -5.65
C ALA A 128 -21.67 26.46 -4.23
N PRO A 129 -22.44 26.87 -3.20
CA PRO A 129 -22.02 26.75 -1.81
C PRO A 129 -21.57 25.33 -1.45
N GLU A 130 -20.56 25.25 -0.60
CA GLU A 130 -20.01 23.99 -0.10
C GLU A 130 -20.88 23.43 1.04
N GLU A 131 -21.12 22.11 1.01
CA GLU A 131 -21.78 21.35 2.07
C GLU A 131 -20.80 20.32 2.65
N VAL A 132 -20.61 20.31 3.98
CA VAL A 132 -19.78 19.31 4.66
C VAL A 132 -20.55 18.01 4.82
N VAL A 133 -20.11 16.98 4.10
CA VAL A 133 -20.67 15.63 4.14
C VAL A 133 -20.17 14.90 5.39
N LEU A 134 -18.87 14.94 5.65
CA LEU A 134 -18.25 14.28 6.80
C LEU A 134 -17.09 15.11 7.34
N ASP A 135 -17.15 15.44 8.63
CA ASP A 135 -16.11 16.12 9.38
C ASP A 135 -15.25 15.08 10.12
N VAL A 136 -14.26 14.52 9.41
CA VAL A 136 -13.36 13.53 10.00
C VAL A 136 -12.51 14.11 11.13
N PRO A 137 -12.00 15.36 11.06
CA PRO A 137 -11.31 15.98 12.19
C PRO A 137 -12.08 15.91 13.51
N SER A 138 -13.36 16.24 13.51
CA SER A 138 -14.20 16.16 14.72
C SER A 138 -14.45 14.71 15.16
N LEU A 139 -14.70 13.80 14.23
CA LEU A 139 -14.91 12.38 14.55
C LEU A 139 -13.65 11.69 15.12
N ALA A 140 -12.46 12.12 14.69
CA ALA A 140 -11.21 11.50 15.08
C ALA A 140 -10.66 11.99 16.44
N GLN A 141 -11.21 13.06 17.05
CA GLN A 141 -10.61 13.71 18.24
C GLN A 141 -10.35 12.78 19.43
N LYS A 142 -11.19 11.75 19.61
CA LYS A 142 -11.12 10.81 20.74
C LYS A 142 -10.34 9.53 20.42
N HIS A 143 -9.76 9.43 19.24
CA HIS A 143 -9.12 8.21 18.76
C HIS A 143 -7.69 8.48 18.33
N GLN A 144 -6.77 7.59 18.75
CA GLN A 144 -5.38 7.62 18.29
C GLN A 144 -5.31 7.32 16.78
N ILE A 145 -6.13 6.39 16.31
CA ILE A 145 -6.30 6.02 14.90
C ILE A 145 -7.74 6.28 14.47
N PHE A 146 -7.91 6.84 13.29
CA PHE A 146 -9.22 6.99 12.68
C PHE A 146 -9.12 6.85 11.15
N LEU A 147 -9.77 5.82 10.62
CA LEU A 147 -9.76 5.49 9.21
C LEU A 147 -11.19 5.44 8.70
N VAL A 148 -11.46 6.12 7.59
CA VAL A 148 -12.70 5.95 6.82
C VAL A 148 -12.43 4.91 5.75
N ARG A 149 -12.99 3.71 5.91
CA ARG A 149 -12.71 2.53 5.06
C ARG A 149 -13.63 2.39 3.86
N GLY A 150 -14.82 2.98 3.92
CA GLY A 150 -15.80 2.95 2.85
C GLY A 150 -16.78 4.09 2.96
N THR A 151 -17.21 4.64 1.83
CA THR A 151 -18.26 5.65 1.78
C THR A 151 -19.17 5.46 0.57
N ALA A 152 -20.43 5.84 0.71
CA ALA A 152 -21.37 5.82 -0.42
C ALA A 152 -22.52 6.82 -0.20
N ALA A 153 -22.69 7.75 -1.15
CA ALA A 153 -23.87 8.60 -1.21
C ALA A 153 -25.06 7.83 -1.81
N SER A 154 -26.26 8.06 -1.27
CA SER A 154 -27.48 7.45 -1.78
C SER A 154 -27.81 7.97 -3.20
N PRO A 155 -28.62 7.25 -4.01
CA PRO A 155 -28.97 7.66 -5.37
C PRO A 155 -29.46 9.10 -5.51
N ASN A 156 -30.32 9.55 -4.59
CA ASN A 156 -30.83 10.94 -4.57
C ASN A 156 -29.99 11.90 -3.71
N SER A 157 -28.85 11.42 -3.19
CA SER A 157 -27.94 12.18 -2.34
C SER A 157 -28.56 12.73 -1.04
N GLN A 158 -29.57 12.07 -0.48
CA GLN A 158 -30.13 12.39 0.85
C GLN A 158 -29.35 11.73 1.99
N TYR A 159 -28.84 10.52 1.79
CA TYR A 159 -28.11 9.78 2.81
C TYR A 159 -26.64 9.55 2.41
N TYR A 160 -25.78 9.42 3.43
CA TYR A 160 -24.38 9.08 3.26
C TYR A 160 -23.99 7.95 4.20
N LEU A 161 -23.52 6.86 3.62
CA LEU A 161 -22.89 5.77 4.35
C LEU A 161 -21.42 6.09 4.54
N TYR A 162 -20.91 5.84 5.75
CA TYR A 162 -19.47 5.85 6.01
C TYR A 162 -19.11 4.75 7.01
N ALA A 163 -18.06 3.99 6.70
CA ALA A 163 -17.53 2.92 7.54
C ALA A 163 -16.23 3.39 8.21
N THR A 164 -16.15 3.31 9.54
CA THR A 164 -14.97 3.77 10.30
C THR A 164 -14.25 2.62 10.99
N ASP A 165 -12.93 2.72 11.07
CA ASP A 165 -12.02 1.82 11.78
C ASP A 165 -11.12 2.67 12.70
N THR A 166 -11.22 2.44 14.01
CA THR A 166 -10.53 3.23 15.04
C THR A 166 -9.33 2.52 15.66
N LEU A 167 -9.01 1.32 15.19
CA LEU A 167 -7.91 0.49 15.69
C LEU A 167 -6.89 0.15 14.58
N GLY A 168 -7.26 0.33 13.32
CA GLY A 168 -6.45 -0.09 12.17
C GLY A 168 -6.57 -1.57 11.83
N ASN A 169 -7.50 -2.30 12.45
CA ASN A 169 -7.65 -3.76 12.36
C ASN A 169 -8.64 -4.23 11.28
N ARG A 170 -9.13 -3.31 10.43
CA ARG A 170 -10.07 -3.58 9.31
C ARG A 170 -11.45 -4.13 9.73
N LYS A 171 -11.79 -4.09 11.02
CA LYS A 171 -13.15 -4.36 11.51
C LYS A 171 -13.89 -3.03 11.62
N SER A 172 -14.52 -2.61 10.53
CA SER A 172 -15.20 -1.31 10.51
C SER A 172 -16.62 -1.36 11.09
N THR A 173 -17.16 -0.18 11.41
CA THR A 173 -18.58 0.03 11.71
C THR A 173 -19.19 1.02 10.73
N ILE A 174 -20.32 0.67 10.11
CA ILE A 174 -21.11 1.57 9.25
C ILE A 174 -21.97 2.49 10.10
N TYR A 175 -22.00 3.75 9.67
CA TYR A 175 -22.88 4.80 10.12
C TYR A 175 -23.65 5.35 8.93
N ILE A 176 -24.89 5.77 9.16
CA ILE A 176 -25.77 6.37 8.16
C ILE A 176 -26.06 7.81 8.58
N LYS A 177 -25.68 8.77 7.74
CA LYS A 177 -25.95 10.19 7.97
C LYS A 177 -27.01 10.69 7.00
N GLU A 178 -28.06 11.31 7.52
CA GLU A 178 -28.97 12.15 6.75
C GLU A 178 -28.30 13.50 6.48
N LEU A 179 -28.17 13.87 5.21
CA LEU A 179 -27.35 15.02 4.80
C LEU A 179 -28.06 16.36 4.96
N SER A 180 -29.39 16.41 4.89
CA SER A 180 -30.17 17.64 5.08
C SER A 180 -30.12 18.16 6.52
N THR A 181 -30.20 17.25 7.49
CA THR A 181 -30.24 17.58 8.93
C THR A 181 -28.88 17.42 9.61
N GLY A 182 -27.97 16.66 8.99
CA GLY A 182 -26.72 16.24 9.61
C GLY A 182 -26.87 15.12 10.65
N LYS A 183 -28.10 14.64 10.90
CA LYS A 183 -28.40 13.61 11.89
C LYS A 183 -27.81 12.27 11.46
N ILE A 184 -27.15 11.60 12.40
CA ILE A 184 -26.76 10.20 12.23
C ILE A 184 -27.94 9.35 12.70
N LEU A 185 -28.44 8.46 11.84
CA LEU A 185 -29.52 7.53 12.18
C LEU A 185 -29.06 6.56 13.29
N PRO A 186 -29.95 5.87 14.02
CA PRO A 186 -29.53 5.01 15.13
C PRO A 186 -28.86 3.70 14.68
N GLU A 187 -29.06 3.23 13.45
CA GLU A 187 -28.56 1.91 13.02
C GLU A 187 -27.03 1.89 12.94
N ARG A 188 -26.42 0.81 13.45
CA ARG A 188 -24.97 0.58 13.40
C ARG A 188 -24.74 -0.85 12.94
N ILE A 189 -23.80 -1.03 12.01
CA ILE A 189 -23.44 -2.34 11.48
C ILE A 189 -21.94 -2.53 11.66
N SER A 190 -21.55 -3.37 12.61
CA SER A 190 -20.15 -3.63 12.95
C SER A 190 -19.59 -4.84 12.20
N ASN A 191 -18.27 -4.99 12.26
CA ASN A 191 -17.50 -6.08 11.63
C ASN A 191 -17.70 -6.16 10.10
N VAL A 192 -17.64 -5.01 9.43
CA VAL A 192 -17.75 -4.92 7.97
C VAL A 192 -16.42 -4.59 7.32
N SER A 193 -16.25 -4.99 6.06
CA SER A 193 -15.03 -4.75 5.27
C SER A 193 -14.89 -3.30 4.78
N GLY A 194 -15.99 -2.55 4.74
CA GLY A 194 -16.08 -1.23 4.11
C GLY A 194 -16.57 -1.26 2.65
N SER A 195 -16.83 -2.44 2.08
CA SER A 195 -17.47 -2.55 0.77
C SER A 195 -18.97 -2.26 0.87
N LEU A 196 -19.45 -1.30 0.07
CA LEU A 196 -20.80 -0.73 0.15
C LEU A 196 -21.40 -0.51 -1.24
N ALA A 197 -22.69 -0.81 -1.41
CA ALA A 197 -23.43 -0.47 -2.64
C ALA A 197 -24.90 -0.14 -2.35
N TRP A 198 -25.37 1.04 -2.73
CA TRP A 198 -26.78 1.39 -2.68
C TRP A 198 -27.61 0.68 -3.76
N SER A 199 -28.81 0.22 -3.38
CA SER A 199 -29.90 -0.01 -4.34
C SER A 199 -30.38 1.34 -4.91
N ALA A 200 -31.10 1.32 -6.03
CA ALA A 200 -31.65 2.51 -6.66
C ALA A 200 -32.91 3.05 -5.95
N ASP A 201 -33.53 2.25 -5.07
CA ASP A 201 -34.72 2.64 -4.28
C ASP A 201 -34.46 3.74 -3.24
N ASN A 202 -33.19 4.13 -3.04
CA ASN A 202 -32.74 5.09 -2.06
C ASN A 202 -33.13 4.75 -0.61
N ARG A 203 -33.36 3.46 -0.34
CA ARG A 203 -33.81 2.95 0.96
C ARG A 203 -33.03 1.71 1.40
N SER A 204 -32.52 0.94 0.45
CA SER A 204 -31.79 -0.30 0.72
C SER A 204 -30.34 -0.18 0.28
N PHE A 205 -29.42 -0.78 1.02
CA PHE A 205 -28.03 -0.90 0.61
C PHE A 205 -27.46 -2.28 0.95
N TYR A 206 -26.39 -2.62 0.26
CA TYR A 206 -25.65 -3.86 0.42
C TYR A 206 -24.30 -3.56 1.06
N TYR A 207 -23.86 -4.43 1.94
CA TYR A 207 -22.57 -4.35 2.62
C TYR A 207 -21.95 -5.75 2.75
N VAL A 208 -20.65 -5.80 3.05
CA VAL A 208 -19.93 -7.08 3.21
C VAL A 208 -19.41 -7.22 4.62
N LEU A 209 -19.77 -8.34 5.27
CA LEU A 209 -19.27 -8.76 6.57
C LEU A 209 -17.91 -9.45 6.44
N ASN A 210 -17.10 -9.27 7.47
CA ASN A 210 -15.87 -10.02 7.65
C ASN A 210 -16.15 -11.33 8.41
N ASP A 211 -15.40 -12.39 8.11
CA ASP A 211 -15.32 -13.59 8.93
C ASP A 211 -14.34 -13.37 10.12
N PRO A 212 -14.12 -14.39 11.00
CA PRO A 212 -13.20 -14.25 12.13
C PRO A 212 -11.75 -13.88 11.75
N THR A 213 -11.29 -14.23 10.55
CA THR A 213 -9.94 -13.93 10.04
C THR A 213 -9.88 -12.58 9.31
N VAL A 214 -10.96 -11.79 9.39
CA VAL A 214 -11.08 -10.46 8.75
C VAL A 214 -11.18 -10.55 7.21
N ARG A 215 -11.50 -11.72 6.66
CA ARG A 215 -11.78 -11.90 5.24
C ARG A 215 -13.20 -11.47 4.93
N ALA A 216 -13.37 -10.62 3.93
CA ALA A 216 -14.68 -10.20 3.44
C ALA A 216 -15.37 -11.36 2.73
N TYR A 217 -16.50 -11.88 3.23
CA TYR A 217 -17.05 -13.15 2.73
C TYR A 217 -18.56 -13.18 2.54
N LYS A 218 -19.32 -12.34 3.25
CA LYS A 218 -20.78 -12.42 3.27
C LYS A 218 -21.42 -11.09 2.91
N VAL A 219 -22.22 -11.09 1.84
CA VAL A 219 -23.00 -9.94 1.38
C VAL A 219 -24.35 -9.95 2.07
N MET A 220 -24.67 -8.83 2.69
CA MET A 220 -25.92 -8.58 3.40
C MET A 220 -26.65 -7.40 2.76
N ARG A 221 -27.98 -7.37 2.89
CA ARG A 221 -28.82 -6.24 2.50
C ARG A 221 -29.47 -5.62 3.74
N HIS A 222 -29.22 -4.34 3.94
CA HIS A 222 -29.83 -3.51 4.97
C HIS A 222 -30.96 -2.65 4.38
N ILE A 223 -32.02 -2.44 5.15
CA ILE A 223 -33.13 -1.52 4.84
C ILE A 223 -33.16 -0.43 5.91
N LEU A 224 -33.11 0.84 5.50
CA LEU A 224 -33.15 1.97 6.43
C LEU A 224 -34.35 1.90 7.39
N GLY A 225 -34.12 2.20 8.67
CA GLY A 225 -35.13 2.17 9.72
C GLY A 225 -35.41 0.78 10.31
N THR A 226 -34.70 -0.26 9.87
CA THR A 226 -34.86 -1.63 10.39
C THR A 226 -33.70 -2.03 11.30
N ASN A 227 -33.91 -3.06 12.11
CA ASN A 227 -32.84 -3.61 12.95
C ASN A 227 -31.83 -4.37 12.06
N ALA A 228 -30.54 -4.02 12.15
CA ALA A 228 -29.48 -4.67 11.37
C ALA A 228 -29.36 -6.19 11.61
N GLY A 229 -29.79 -6.69 12.77
CA GLY A 229 -29.87 -8.13 13.05
C GLY A 229 -30.92 -8.87 12.22
N SER A 230 -31.82 -8.15 11.55
CA SER A 230 -32.81 -8.70 10.61
C SER A 230 -32.40 -8.56 9.14
N ASP A 231 -31.17 -8.08 8.88
CA ASP A 231 -30.66 -7.90 7.52
C ASP A 231 -30.61 -9.24 6.77
N LYS A 232 -30.97 -9.20 5.48
CA LYS A 232 -31.08 -10.41 4.67
C LYS A 232 -29.73 -10.78 4.06
N GLU A 233 -29.34 -12.04 4.18
CA GLU A 233 -28.19 -12.59 3.45
C GLU A 233 -28.49 -12.67 1.94
N ILE A 234 -27.54 -12.21 1.13
CA ILE A 234 -27.65 -12.14 -0.34
C ILE A 234 -26.69 -13.10 -1.01
N TYR A 235 -25.46 -13.23 -0.47
CA TYR A 235 -24.44 -14.14 -0.99
C TYR A 235 -23.42 -14.44 0.11
N THR A 236 -22.96 -15.69 0.20
CA THR A 236 -21.86 -16.10 1.06
C THR A 236 -20.81 -16.84 0.24
N GLU A 237 -19.56 -16.41 0.34
CA GLU A 237 -18.40 -17.12 -0.18
C GLU A 237 -17.89 -18.12 0.86
N ASN A 238 -18.14 -19.40 0.58
CA ASN A 238 -17.78 -20.49 1.47
C ASN A 238 -16.33 -20.95 1.29
N ASP A 239 -15.69 -20.64 0.15
CA ASP A 239 -14.27 -20.93 -0.05
C ASP A 239 -13.42 -19.86 0.65
N SER A 240 -12.67 -20.27 1.67
CA SER A 240 -11.81 -19.38 2.45
C SER A 240 -10.64 -18.78 1.66
N THR A 241 -10.36 -19.29 0.46
CA THR A 241 -9.33 -18.74 -0.45
C THR A 241 -9.85 -17.58 -1.31
N PHE A 242 -11.14 -17.28 -1.24
CA PHE A 242 -11.79 -16.19 -1.99
C PHE A 242 -12.30 -15.09 -1.05
N SER A 243 -12.23 -13.84 -1.51
CA SER A 243 -12.84 -12.69 -0.85
C SER A 243 -13.91 -12.03 -1.70
N VAL A 244 -14.92 -11.44 -1.06
CA VAL A 244 -16.07 -10.82 -1.71
C VAL A 244 -16.03 -9.29 -1.63
N GLY A 245 -16.38 -8.63 -2.73
CA GLY A 245 -16.57 -7.19 -2.82
C GLY A 245 -17.79 -6.81 -3.65
N LEU A 246 -18.23 -5.57 -3.48
CA LEU A 246 -19.35 -4.96 -4.20
C LEU A 246 -18.87 -3.80 -5.07
N ILE A 247 -19.35 -3.75 -6.31
CA ILE A 247 -19.11 -2.63 -7.24
C ILE A 247 -20.43 -2.25 -7.89
N ARG A 248 -20.80 -0.96 -7.89
CA ARG A 248 -21.91 -0.48 -8.72
C ARG A 248 -21.43 -0.21 -10.14
N SER A 249 -22.19 -0.68 -11.12
CA SER A 249 -21.94 -0.33 -12.52
C SER A 249 -22.05 1.18 -12.72
N LYS A 250 -21.21 1.76 -13.58
CA LYS A 250 -21.46 3.11 -14.13
C LYS A 250 -22.86 3.14 -14.77
N GLY A 251 -23.64 4.17 -14.49
CA GLY A 251 -25.07 4.22 -14.84
C GLY A 251 -26.01 3.61 -13.78
N ASN A 252 -25.47 3.11 -12.65
CA ASN A 252 -26.20 2.76 -11.43
C ASN A 252 -27.25 1.63 -11.53
N LYS A 253 -27.38 0.96 -12.68
CA LYS A 253 -28.38 -0.10 -12.93
C LYS A 253 -28.04 -1.42 -12.25
N TYR A 254 -26.77 -1.82 -12.22
CA TYR A 254 -26.37 -3.10 -11.65
C TYR A 254 -25.44 -2.95 -10.44
N ILE A 255 -25.51 -3.89 -9.53
CA ILE A 255 -24.51 -4.14 -8.49
C ILE A 255 -23.82 -5.46 -8.83
N PHE A 256 -22.51 -5.42 -9.02
CA PHE A 256 -21.69 -6.61 -9.18
C PHE A 256 -21.22 -7.09 -7.82
N ILE A 257 -21.42 -8.38 -7.55
CA ILE A 257 -20.81 -9.11 -6.44
C ILE A 257 -19.61 -9.86 -7.03
N TYR A 258 -18.41 -9.43 -6.68
CA TYR A 258 -17.16 -10.04 -7.12
C TYR A 258 -16.65 -10.95 -6.00
N SER A 259 -16.37 -12.21 -6.33
CA SER A 259 -15.60 -13.12 -5.50
C SER A 259 -14.29 -13.43 -6.20
N GLY A 260 -13.15 -13.28 -5.53
CA GLY A 260 -11.85 -13.54 -6.14
C GLY A 260 -10.79 -14.08 -5.18
N SER A 261 -9.94 -14.95 -5.71
CA SER A 261 -8.66 -15.36 -5.14
C SER A 261 -7.52 -14.57 -5.80
N THR A 262 -6.27 -15.03 -5.63
CA THR A 262 -5.09 -14.41 -6.24
C THR A 262 -5.13 -14.41 -7.77
N ASN A 263 -5.65 -15.47 -8.39
CA ASN A 263 -5.64 -15.63 -9.86
C ASN A 263 -6.96 -16.14 -10.45
N THR A 264 -8.03 -16.17 -9.67
CA THR A 264 -9.33 -16.68 -10.10
C THR A 264 -10.44 -15.74 -9.67
N SER A 265 -11.39 -15.49 -10.56
CA SER A 265 -12.55 -14.63 -10.30
C SER A 265 -13.86 -15.37 -10.53
N GLU A 266 -14.90 -14.92 -9.84
CA GLU A 266 -16.29 -15.20 -10.10
C GLU A 266 -17.12 -13.93 -9.86
N ALA A 267 -18.07 -13.65 -10.72
CA ALA A 267 -18.91 -12.46 -10.64
C ALA A 267 -20.38 -12.81 -10.78
N ARG A 268 -21.19 -12.18 -9.94
CA ARG A 268 -22.65 -12.16 -10.03
C ARG A 268 -23.11 -10.71 -10.22
N TYR A 269 -24.32 -10.51 -10.75
CA TYR A 269 -24.94 -9.19 -10.81
C TYR A 269 -26.35 -9.19 -10.21
N LEU A 270 -26.73 -8.04 -9.67
CA LEU A 270 -28.06 -7.71 -9.16
C LEU A 270 -28.58 -6.51 -9.93
N ASP A 271 -29.87 -6.51 -10.31
CA ASP A 271 -30.53 -5.28 -10.75
C ASP A 271 -30.77 -4.38 -9.55
N ALA A 272 -30.08 -3.23 -9.50
CA ALA A 272 -30.16 -2.29 -8.41
C ALA A 272 -31.54 -1.64 -8.30
N THR A 273 -32.36 -1.65 -9.36
CA THR A 273 -33.71 -1.06 -9.38
C THR A 273 -34.76 -1.97 -8.75
N ASN A 274 -34.45 -3.26 -8.59
CA ASN A 274 -35.29 -4.20 -7.88
C ASN A 274 -34.62 -4.53 -6.52
N PRO A 275 -35.10 -3.98 -5.39
CA PRO A 275 -34.47 -4.23 -4.09
C PRO A 275 -34.52 -5.72 -3.70
N ASN A 276 -35.43 -6.51 -4.27
CA ASN A 276 -35.56 -7.96 -4.05
C ASN A 276 -34.87 -8.82 -5.13
N ALA A 277 -34.02 -8.23 -5.98
CA ALA A 277 -33.25 -8.97 -6.97
C ALA A 277 -32.42 -10.08 -6.30
N VAL A 278 -32.33 -11.21 -7.00
CA VAL A 278 -31.47 -12.34 -6.64
C VAL A 278 -30.20 -12.28 -7.49
N PRO A 279 -29.00 -12.55 -6.94
CA PRO A 279 -27.77 -12.50 -7.73
C PRO A 279 -27.80 -13.50 -8.90
N VAL A 280 -27.50 -13.01 -10.10
CA VAL A 280 -27.37 -13.83 -11.32
C VAL A 280 -25.90 -14.04 -11.63
N LEU A 281 -25.48 -15.29 -11.80
CA LEU A 281 -24.11 -15.65 -12.14
C LEU A 281 -23.77 -15.19 -13.57
N ILE A 282 -22.59 -14.59 -13.74
CA ILE A 282 -22.05 -14.24 -15.06
C ILE A 282 -21.34 -15.43 -15.67
N GLN A 283 -20.40 -16.01 -14.93
CA GLN A 283 -19.59 -17.13 -15.35
C GLN A 283 -19.17 -17.89 -14.08
N GLN A 284 -19.22 -19.21 -14.12
CA GLN A 284 -18.69 -20.02 -13.02
C GLN A 284 -17.16 -19.92 -12.99
N ARG A 285 -16.57 -19.88 -11.79
CA ARG A 285 -15.11 -19.83 -11.65
C ARG A 285 -14.41 -20.98 -12.39
N ILE A 286 -13.32 -20.64 -13.06
CA ILE A 286 -12.39 -21.58 -13.70
C ILE A 286 -11.01 -21.25 -13.11
N PRO A 287 -10.26 -22.22 -12.57
CA PRO A 287 -8.94 -21.95 -12.00
C PRO A 287 -8.03 -21.19 -12.98
N GLY A 288 -7.45 -20.07 -12.53
CA GLY A 288 -6.59 -19.20 -13.33
C GLY A 288 -7.34 -18.21 -14.25
N LEU A 289 -8.68 -18.28 -14.34
CA LEU A 289 -9.48 -17.30 -15.08
C LEU A 289 -9.81 -16.11 -14.18
N GLU A 290 -9.26 -14.97 -14.55
CA GLU A 290 -9.59 -13.68 -13.96
C GLU A 290 -10.52 -12.93 -14.90
N TYR A 291 -11.61 -12.40 -14.35
CA TYR A 291 -12.50 -11.53 -15.09
C TYR A 291 -13.28 -10.59 -14.18
N ARG A 292 -13.57 -9.39 -14.69
CA ARG A 292 -14.28 -8.34 -13.97
C ARG A 292 -15.26 -7.63 -14.91
N PRO A 293 -16.59 -7.77 -14.71
CA PRO A 293 -17.56 -6.91 -15.37
C PRO A 293 -17.42 -5.49 -14.81
N ALA A 294 -17.30 -4.52 -15.71
CA ALA A 294 -17.05 -3.13 -15.31
C ALA A 294 -18.15 -2.17 -15.79
N TYR A 295 -18.76 -2.47 -16.94
CA TYR A 295 -19.71 -1.57 -17.60
C TYR A 295 -20.81 -2.34 -18.33
N PHE A 296 -21.86 -1.63 -18.73
CA PHE A 296 -22.90 -2.15 -19.62
C PHE A 296 -23.33 -1.08 -20.65
N GLU A 297 -23.64 -1.52 -21.86
CA GLU A 297 -24.20 -0.69 -22.92
C GLU A 297 -25.44 -1.40 -23.49
N GLY A 298 -26.62 -0.81 -23.26
CA GLY A 298 -27.89 -1.48 -23.59
C GLY A 298 -28.03 -2.82 -22.85
N ASN A 299 -28.05 -3.92 -23.61
CA ASN A 299 -28.17 -5.29 -23.12
C ASN A 299 -26.84 -6.07 -23.18
N ILE A 300 -25.71 -5.38 -23.18
CA ILE A 300 -24.36 -5.97 -23.27
C ILE A 300 -23.55 -5.59 -22.04
N PHE A 301 -22.90 -6.57 -21.41
CA PHE A 301 -21.84 -6.33 -20.43
C PHE A 301 -20.48 -6.18 -21.13
N HIS A 302 -19.65 -5.30 -20.58
CA HIS A 302 -18.23 -5.23 -20.91
C HIS A 302 -17.39 -5.79 -19.76
N ILE A 303 -16.46 -6.68 -20.12
CA ILE A 303 -15.70 -7.49 -19.17
C ILE A 303 -14.20 -7.38 -19.49
N TYR A 304 -13.42 -7.06 -18.47
CA TYR A 304 -11.96 -7.18 -18.48
C TYR A 304 -11.58 -8.60 -18.07
N THR A 305 -10.71 -9.30 -18.81
CA THR A 305 -10.39 -10.71 -18.52
C THR A 305 -9.03 -11.17 -19.05
N ASN A 306 -8.44 -12.19 -18.42
CA ASN A 306 -7.25 -12.88 -18.90
C ASN A 306 -7.54 -14.13 -19.76
N LYS A 307 -8.80 -14.35 -20.16
CA LYS A 307 -9.17 -15.51 -21.01
C LYS A 307 -8.28 -15.59 -22.23
N ASP A 308 -7.45 -16.64 -22.30
CA ASP A 308 -6.47 -16.88 -23.36
C ASP A 308 -5.51 -15.69 -23.59
N ALA A 309 -5.29 -14.87 -22.56
CA ALA A 309 -4.60 -13.58 -22.65
C ALA A 309 -3.93 -13.23 -21.31
N LYS A 310 -2.68 -13.66 -21.09
CA LYS A 310 -1.95 -13.36 -19.83
C LYS A 310 -1.92 -11.87 -19.49
N ASN A 311 -1.72 -11.02 -20.50
CA ASN A 311 -1.71 -9.56 -20.35
C ASN A 311 -3.09 -8.91 -20.43
N PHE A 312 -4.13 -9.71 -20.25
CA PHE A 312 -5.54 -9.35 -20.28
C PHE A 312 -6.00 -8.76 -21.62
N LYS A 313 -7.32 -8.79 -21.78
CA LYS A 313 -8.04 -8.27 -22.92
C LYS A 313 -9.39 -7.73 -22.47
N TYR A 314 -10.13 -7.11 -23.38
CA TYR A 314 -11.47 -6.59 -23.10
C TYR A 314 -12.49 -7.22 -24.02
N VAL A 315 -13.56 -7.76 -23.44
CA VAL A 315 -14.60 -8.50 -24.16
C VAL A 315 -15.99 -7.93 -23.85
N THR A 316 -16.95 -8.31 -24.67
CA THR A 316 -18.38 -8.04 -24.46
C THR A 316 -19.18 -9.32 -24.43
N THR A 317 -20.33 -9.30 -23.77
CA THR A 317 -21.26 -10.44 -23.73
C THR A 317 -22.71 -9.99 -23.51
N PRO A 318 -23.73 -10.69 -24.06
CA PRO A 318 -25.13 -10.38 -23.79
C PRO A 318 -25.49 -10.58 -22.30
N ILE A 319 -26.21 -9.64 -21.70
CA ILE A 319 -26.65 -9.73 -20.29
C ILE A 319 -27.57 -10.94 -20.05
N SER A 320 -28.37 -11.29 -21.06
CA SER A 320 -29.28 -12.45 -21.01
C SER A 320 -28.57 -13.80 -21.04
N ASN A 321 -27.32 -13.86 -21.52
CA ASN A 321 -26.50 -15.07 -21.56
C ASN A 321 -25.01 -14.73 -21.44
N PRO A 322 -24.56 -14.31 -20.24
CA PRO A 322 -23.27 -13.64 -20.06
C PRO A 322 -22.06 -14.59 -19.94
N GLY A 323 -22.30 -15.90 -20.09
CA GLY A 323 -21.27 -16.93 -19.96
C GLY A 323 -20.14 -16.80 -20.98
N ILE A 324 -18.99 -17.37 -20.64
CA ILE A 324 -17.71 -17.25 -21.37
C ILE A 324 -17.79 -17.66 -22.84
N ALA A 325 -18.71 -18.56 -23.20
CA ALA A 325 -18.95 -18.98 -24.57
C ALA A 325 -19.48 -17.84 -25.47
N ASN A 326 -20.07 -16.80 -24.89
CA ASN A 326 -20.61 -15.64 -25.60
C ASN A 326 -19.70 -14.41 -25.52
N TRP A 327 -18.47 -14.55 -25.01
CA TRP A 327 -17.54 -13.44 -24.91
C TRP A 327 -16.93 -13.12 -26.27
N LYS A 328 -17.04 -11.86 -26.69
CA LYS A 328 -16.51 -11.35 -27.96
C LYS A 328 -15.47 -10.27 -27.70
N ASP A 329 -14.30 -10.43 -28.28
CA ASP A 329 -13.19 -9.50 -28.11
C ASP A 329 -13.53 -8.10 -28.66
N VAL A 330 -13.11 -7.07 -27.93
CA VAL A 330 -13.27 -5.65 -28.28
C VAL A 330 -11.91 -4.95 -28.25
N ILE A 331 -11.10 -5.23 -27.24
CA ILE A 331 -9.66 -4.95 -27.25
C ILE A 331 -8.99 -6.31 -27.18
N GLU A 332 -8.27 -6.67 -28.23
CA GLU A 332 -7.59 -7.96 -28.36
C GLU A 332 -6.40 -8.06 -27.40
N ALA A 333 -5.95 -9.30 -27.15
CA ALA A 333 -4.79 -9.58 -26.33
C ALA A 333 -3.51 -9.01 -26.97
N ASN A 334 -2.64 -8.43 -26.14
CA ASN A 334 -1.32 -7.97 -26.57
C ASN A 334 -0.22 -8.54 -25.66
N PRO A 335 0.68 -9.41 -26.17
CA PRO A 335 1.71 -10.03 -25.34
C PRO A 335 2.76 -9.03 -24.81
N LYS A 336 2.84 -7.81 -25.36
CA LYS A 336 3.79 -6.77 -24.93
C LYS A 336 3.18 -5.71 -24.03
N ALA A 337 1.85 -5.70 -23.89
CA ALA A 337 1.12 -4.63 -23.21
C ALA A 337 0.10 -5.21 -22.24
N PHE A 338 0.36 -5.05 -20.94
CA PHE A 338 -0.60 -5.42 -19.90
C PHE A 338 -1.75 -4.42 -19.88
N LEU A 339 -2.96 -4.85 -20.20
CA LEU A 339 -4.14 -4.00 -20.10
C LEU A 339 -4.46 -3.79 -18.62
N GLU A 340 -4.44 -2.55 -18.13
CA GLU A 340 -4.72 -2.24 -16.72
C GLU A 340 -6.19 -1.82 -16.52
N ASN A 341 -6.71 -1.02 -17.43
CA ASN A 341 -8.06 -0.47 -17.31
C ASN A 341 -8.65 -0.08 -18.67
N VAL A 342 -9.98 -0.11 -18.75
CA VAL A 342 -10.73 0.35 -19.93
C VAL A 342 -11.91 1.20 -19.47
N GLU A 343 -12.05 2.37 -20.10
CA GLU A 343 -13.20 3.26 -19.92
C GLU A 343 -14.01 3.32 -21.21
N VAL A 344 -15.33 3.19 -21.09
CA VAL A 344 -16.27 3.21 -22.23
C VAL A 344 -17.15 4.45 -22.14
N LEU A 345 -17.12 5.25 -23.21
CA LEU A 345 -17.90 6.47 -23.41
C LEU A 345 -18.66 6.40 -24.75
N LYS A 346 -19.61 7.32 -24.93
CA LYS A 346 -20.47 7.38 -26.12
C LYS A 346 -19.66 7.41 -27.42
N ASP A 347 -18.71 8.34 -27.50
CA ASP A 347 -17.92 8.57 -28.71
C ASP A 347 -16.51 7.97 -28.63
N TYR A 348 -16.08 7.48 -27.46
CA TYR A 348 -14.71 7.06 -27.20
C TYR A 348 -14.62 5.78 -26.37
N MET A 349 -13.55 5.02 -26.57
CA MET A 349 -13.09 3.99 -25.63
C MET A 349 -11.64 4.30 -25.28
N ILE A 350 -11.30 4.26 -24.00
CA ILE A 350 -9.95 4.57 -23.54
C ILE A 350 -9.36 3.33 -22.89
N ALA A 351 -8.18 2.92 -23.34
CA ALA A 351 -7.43 1.79 -22.78
C ALA A 351 -6.18 2.32 -22.10
N GLN A 352 -5.99 1.95 -20.83
CA GLN A 352 -4.74 2.14 -20.12
C GLN A 352 -3.98 0.82 -20.12
N THR A 353 -2.74 0.84 -20.60
CA THR A 353 -1.87 -0.35 -20.66
C THR A 353 -0.53 -0.06 -20.01
N LYS A 354 0.17 -1.07 -19.51
CA LYS A 354 1.57 -0.98 -19.10
C LYS A 354 2.46 -1.73 -20.08
N GLU A 355 3.44 -1.03 -20.63
CA GLU A 355 4.38 -1.52 -21.65
C GLU A 355 5.79 -1.12 -21.23
N ASN A 356 6.72 -2.09 -21.13
CA ASN A 356 8.09 -1.86 -20.70
C ASN A 356 8.19 -0.98 -19.42
N GLY A 357 7.43 -1.28 -18.37
CA GLY A 357 7.43 -0.51 -17.12
C GLY A 357 6.69 0.82 -17.15
N LEU A 358 6.17 1.27 -18.30
CA LEU A 358 5.54 2.59 -18.43
C LEU A 358 4.06 2.49 -18.75
N THR A 359 3.27 3.37 -18.13
CA THR A 359 1.85 3.46 -18.42
C THR A 359 1.61 4.17 -19.74
N GLN A 360 0.72 3.63 -20.56
CA GLN A 360 0.26 4.20 -21.81
C GLN A 360 -1.25 4.43 -21.72
N ILE A 361 -1.73 5.57 -22.23
CA ILE A 361 -3.17 5.85 -22.40
C ILE A 361 -3.44 5.95 -23.90
N LYS A 362 -4.27 5.04 -24.42
CA LYS A 362 -4.69 4.97 -25.82
C LYS A 362 -6.20 5.25 -25.89
N ILE A 363 -6.59 6.09 -26.84
CA ILE A 363 -7.98 6.56 -27.03
C ILE A 363 -8.45 6.12 -28.41
N LEU A 364 -9.49 5.29 -28.45
CA LEU A 364 -10.22 4.92 -29.65
C LEU A 364 -11.37 5.90 -29.86
N ASN A 365 -11.39 6.56 -31.02
CA ASN A 365 -12.60 7.24 -31.50
C ASN A 365 -13.54 6.19 -32.12
N ARG A 366 -14.71 5.98 -31.53
CA ARG A 366 -15.66 4.92 -31.94
C ARG A 366 -16.32 5.19 -33.30
N LYS A 367 -16.36 6.45 -33.76
CA LYS A 367 -16.94 6.84 -35.06
C LYS A 367 -15.97 6.60 -36.21
N THR A 368 -14.68 6.86 -36.00
CA THR A 368 -13.65 6.73 -37.05
C THR A 368 -12.85 5.43 -36.94
N ASN A 369 -13.02 4.69 -35.84
CA ASN A 369 -12.25 3.50 -35.48
C ASN A 369 -10.72 3.74 -35.46
N LYS A 370 -10.29 4.96 -35.09
CA LYS A 370 -8.87 5.35 -35.02
C LYS A 370 -8.40 5.46 -33.57
N TRP A 371 -7.27 4.83 -33.28
CA TRP A 371 -6.56 4.96 -32.01
C TRP A 371 -5.60 6.16 -32.02
N LYS A 372 -5.49 6.83 -30.87
CA LYS A 372 -4.50 7.88 -30.60
C LYS A 372 -3.90 7.67 -29.21
N GLN A 373 -2.59 7.81 -29.08
CA GLN A 373 -1.91 7.74 -27.79
C GLN A 373 -1.73 9.14 -27.18
N VAL A 374 -1.86 9.22 -25.85
CA VAL A 374 -1.52 10.43 -25.09
C VAL A 374 0.00 10.52 -24.95
N ASN A 375 0.58 11.66 -25.34
CA ASN A 375 2.02 11.93 -25.15
C ASN A 375 2.25 12.72 -23.86
N PHE A 376 2.97 12.12 -22.92
CA PHE A 376 3.25 12.70 -21.61
C PHE A 376 4.50 13.61 -21.59
N GLY A 377 5.50 13.33 -22.42
CA GLY A 377 6.69 14.17 -22.59
C GLY A 377 7.89 13.89 -21.68
N GLU A 378 7.87 12.82 -20.88
CA GLU A 378 9.02 12.33 -20.08
C GLU A 378 9.33 10.87 -20.43
N GLU A 379 10.56 10.40 -20.16
CA GLU A 379 11.02 9.02 -20.46
C GLU A 379 10.70 8.00 -19.34
N ASP A 380 10.69 8.43 -18.08
CA ASP A 380 10.39 7.57 -16.92
C ASP A 380 9.33 8.25 -16.05
N TYR A 381 8.10 7.75 -16.11
CA TYR A 381 6.93 8.38 -15.51
C TYR A 381 5.86 7.36 -15.16
N VAL A 382 4.91 7.83 -14.36
CA VAL A 382 3.69 7.13 -14.00
C VAL A 382 2.52 8.03 -14.38
N ALA A 383 1.53 7.46 -15.07
CA ALA A 383 0.29 8.13 -15.38
C ALA A 383 -0.88 7.21 -15.10
N GLY A 384 -2.01 7.76 -14.65
CA GLY A 384 -3.22 6.98 -14.39
C GLY A 384 -4.46 7.75 -14.80
N MET A 385 -5.31 7.17 -15.65
CA MET A 385 -6.55 7.82 -16.04
C MET A 385 -7.66 7.60 -15.02
N TYR A 386 -8.53 8.59 -14.88
CA TYR A 386 -9.79 8.47 -14.16
C TYR A 386 -10.82 9.46 -14.69
N MET A 387 -12.09 9.20 -14.37
CA MET A 387 -13.19 10.04 -14.83
C MET A 387 -13.53 11.13 -13.81
N ALA A 388 -13.77 12.34 -14.31
CA ALA A 388 -14.30 13.45 -13.50
C ALA A 388 -15.80 13.29 -13.20
N THR A 389 -16.49 12.37 -13.89
CA THR A 389 -17.94 12.18 -13.84
C THR A 389 -18.28 10.74 -14.22
N ASP A 390 -19.38 10.21 -13.71
CA ASP A 390 -19.90 8.89 -14.11
C ASP A 390 -20.76 8.98 -15.39
N GLU A 391 -20.82 10.14 -16.03
CA GLU A 391 -21.61 10.39 -17.24
C GLU A 391 -21.02 9.67 -18.49
N TYR A 392 -21.87 8.96 -19.22
CA TYR A 392 -21.48 8.21 -20.42
C TYR A 392 -21.12 9.10 -21.63
N ASN A 393 -21.68 10.30 -21.69
CA ASN A 393 -21.45 11.29 -22.74
C ASN A 393 -20.30 12.25 -22.43
N ALA A 394 -19.43 11.93 -21.46
CA ALA A 394 -18.25 12.74 -21.19
C ALA A 394 -17.34 12.85 -22.43
N ASP A 395 -16.72 14.01 -22.60
CA ASP A 395 -15.86 14.37 -23.72
C ASP A 395 -14.39 14.57 -23.31
N SER A 396 -14.09 14.27 -22.05
CA SER A 396 -12.78 14.43 -21.45
C SER A 396 -12.52 13.34 -20.40
N ILE A 397 -11.24 13.03 -20.23
CA ILE A 397 -10.73 12.25 -19.10
C ILE A 397 -9.89 13.16 -18.21
N ARG A 398 -9.67 12.75 -16.96
CA ARG A 398 -8.55 13.23 -16.18
C ARG A 398 -7.46 12.17 -16.13
N TYR A 399 -6.22 12.61 -15.93
CA TYR A 399 -5.16 11.70 -15.57
C TYR A 399 -4.22 12.35 -14.56
N ASN A 400 -3.77 11.56 -13.60
CA ASN A 400 -2.63 11.94 -12.76
C ASN A 400 -1.34 11.62 -13.54
N PHE A 401 -0.32 12.44 -13.33
CA PHE A 401 1.02 12.27 -13.91
C PHE A 401 2.06 12.61 -12.85
N THR A 402 3.12 11.81 -12.77
CA THR A 402 4.23 12.03 -11.85
C THR A 402 5.48 11.27 -12.31
N SER A 403 6.63 11.69 -11.83
CA SER A 403 7.90 10.96 -11.95
C SER A 403 8.71 11.20 -10.67
N LEU A 404 9.87 10.58 -10.51
CA LEU A 404 10.71 10.78 -9.32
C LEU A 404 11.09 12.26 -9.10
N SER A 405 11.14 13.07 -10.16
CA SER A 405 11.46 14.51 -10.10
C SER A 405 10.25 15.43 -10.28
N THR A 406 9.12 14.93 -10.81
CA THR A 406 7.95 15.75 -11.13
C THR A 406 6.82 15.51 -10.11
N PRO A 407 6.50 16.50 -9.26
CA PRO A 407 5.40 16.42 -8.31
C PRO A 407 4.07 16.03 -8.95
N GLY A 408 3.23 15.32 -8.21
CA GLY A 408 1.95 14.81 -8.71
C GLY A 408 1.12 15.89 -9.37
N SER A 409 0.78 15.69 -10.64
CA SER A 409 0.12 16.68 -11.49
C SER A 409 -1.15 16.09 -12.10
N GLU A 410 -2.26 16.79 -11.95
CA GLU A 410 -3.57 16.40 -12.42
C GLU A 410 -3.90 17.15 -13.71
N PHE A 411 -4.17 16.43 -14.78
CA PHE A 411 -4.52 17.00 -16.08
C PHE A 411 -5.94 16.63 -16.48
N MET A 412 -6.61 17.54 -17.19
CA MET A 412 -7.75 17.22 -18.04
C MET A 412 -7.24 17.02 -19.47
N TYR A 413 -7.72 15.98 -20.14
CA TYR A 413 -7.48 15.74 -21.55
C TYR A 413 -8.80 15.79 -22.32
N ASN A 414 -8.92 16.71 -23.28
CA ASN A 414 -10.09 16.76 -24.15
C ASN A 414 -9.98 15.69 -25.24
N LEU A 415 -10.95 14.78 -25.31
CA LEU A 415 -10.91 13.63 -26.22
C LEU A 415 -11.15 14.01 -27.69
N LYS A 416 -11.76 15.17 -27.94
CA LYS A 416 -12.04 15.69 -29.29
C LYS A 416 -10.84 16.43 -29.88
N THR A 417 -10.28 17.37 -29.13
CA THR A 417 -9.20 18.25 -29.61
C THR A 417 -7.80 17.71 -29.29
N GLY A 418 -7.69 16.82 -28.30
CA GLY A 418 -6.41 16.34 -27.79
C GLY A 418 -5.65 17.35 -26.94
N GLN A 419 -6.29 18.47 -26.55
CA GLN A 419 -5.67 19.46 -25.67
C GLN A 419 -5.59 18.94 -24.23
N LYS A 420 -4.41 19.11 -23.61
CA LYS A 420 -4.16 18.85 -22.19
C LYS A 420 -4.17 20.17 -21.40
N LYS A 421 -4.84 20.18 -20.24
CA LYS A 421 -4.88 21.33 -19.31
C LYS A 421 -4.48 20.88 -17.91
N LEU A 422 -3.46 21.50 -17.33
CA LEU A 422 -3.10 21.30 -15.93
C LEU A 422 -4.23 21.85 -15.04
N LEU A 423 -4.74 21.02 -14.14
CA LEU A 423 -5.81 21.37 -13.20
C LEU A 423 -5.27 21.63 -11.80
N LYS A 424 -4.31 20.81 -11.36
CA LYS A 424 -3.67 20.91 -10.04
C LYS A 424 -2.27 20.33 -10.14
N GLN A 425 -1.33 20.90 -9.43
CA GLN A 425 -0.03 20.29 -9.15
C GLN A 425 0.17 20.24 -7.64
N GLN A 426 0.74 19.15 -7.15
CA GLN A 426 1.12 19.00 -5.76
C GLN A 426 2.07 20.13 -5.36
N ASN A 427 1.70 20.88 -4.33
CA ASN A 427 2.57 21.89 -3.75
C ASN A 427 3.57 21.21 -2.80
N VAL A 428 4.86 21.39 -3.03
CA VAL A 428 5.97 20.74 -2.30
C VAL A 428 6.80 21.77 -1.51
N GLY A 429 6.16 22.87 -1.09
CA GLY A 429 6.85 23.97 -0.41
C GLY A 429 7.72 24.81 -1.37
N LYS A 430 8.14 25.98 -0.90
CA LYS A 430 8.87 26.97 -1.73
C LYS A 430 10.32 26.58 -2.01
N GLU A 431 10.91 25.77 -1.14
CA GLU A 431 12.33 25.37 -1.23
C GLU A 431 12.56 24.24 -2.26
N PHE A 432 11.51 23.55 -2.70
CA PHE A 432 11.65 22.48 -3.67
C PHE A 432 11.92 23.04 -5.07
N ASN A 433 13.05 22.64 -5.65
CA ASN A 433 13.42 22.95 -7.02
C ASN A 433 13.75 21.66 -7.78
N ALA A 434 12.86 21.25 -8.69
CA ALA A 434 13.03 20.04 -9.51
C ALA A 434 14.34 20.06 -10.32
N PHE A 435 14.84 21.24 -10.71
CA PHE A 435 16.08 21.40 -11.46
C PHE A 435 17.33 21.02 -10.66
N LEU A 436 17.25 20.76 -9.35
CA LEU A 436 18.39 20.25 -8.58
C LEU A 436 18.58 18.74 -8.72
N TYR A 437 17.56 18.03 -9.20
CA TYR A 437 17.56 16.57 -9.26
C TYR A 437 17.74 16.07 -10.69
N GLN A 438 18.21 14.84 -10.82
CA GLN A 438 18.28 14.12 -12.07
C GLN A 438 17.76 12.69 -11.85
N THR A 439 16.96 12.23 -12.80
CA THR A 439 16.47 10.86 -12.85
C THR A 439 17.23 10.07 -13.92
N LYS A 440 17.36 8.77 -13.72
CA LYS A 440 17.92 7.82 -14.69
C LYS A 440 17.16 6.51 -14.63
N ARG A 441 16.93 5.91 -15.79
CA ARG A 441 16.49 4.53 -15.91
C ARG A 441 17.67 3.63 -16.25
N LEU A 442 17.92 2.65 -15.40
CA LEU A 442 19.03 1.69 -15.50
C LEU A 442 18.46 0.27 -15.64
N TRP A 443 19.34 -0.68 -15.96
CA TRP A 443 18.98 -2.09 -16.11
C TRP A 443 20.07 -2.96 -15.49
N SER A 444 19.77 -3.66 -14.40
CA SER A 444 20.62 -4.77 -13.93
C SER A 444 20.30 -6.03 -14.73
N THR A 445 21.19 -7.01 -14.65
CA THR A 445 20.99 -8.33 -15.26
C THR A 445 20.96 -9.35 -14.13
N SER A 446 19.86 -10.07 -13.99
CA SER A 446 19.73 -11.15 -13.01
C SER A 446 20.60 -12.34 -13.40
N GLY A 447 20.87 -13.24 -12.45
CA GLY A 447 21.64 -14.46 -12.69
C GLY A 447 21.14 -15.34 -13.85
N ASP A 448 19.85 -15.26 -14.20
CA ASP A 448 19.24 -15.99 -15.33
C ASP A 448 19.23 -15.19 -16.66
N GLY A 449 19.87 -14.01 -16.70
CA GLY A 449 19.94 -13.14 -17.87
C GLY A 449 18.80 -12.12 -17.99
N THR A 450 17.79 -12.19 -17.13
CA THR A 450 16.65 -11.25 -17.13
C THR A 450 17.12 -9.82 -16.88
N LYS A 451 16.63 -8.85 -17.66
CA LYS A 451 16.91 -7.42 -17.44
C LYS A 451 15.92 -6.83 -16.46
N VAL A 452 16.40 -6.45 -15.27
CA VAL A 452 15.57 -5.83 -14.22
C VAL A 452 15.73 -4.32 -14.28
N PRO A 453 14.65 -3.55 -14.54
CA PRO A 453 14.73 -2.10 -14.59
C PRO A 453 14.96 -1.50 -13.20
N ILE A 454 15.67 -0.38 -13.15
CA ILE A 454 15.90 0.42 -11.93
C ILE A 454 15.62 1.89 -12.25
N SER A 455 14.76 2.54 -11.47
CA SER A 455 14.58 4.00 -11.52
C SER A 455 15.41 4.64 -10.43
N LEU A 456 16.34 5.53 -10.80
CA LEU A 456 17.27 6.22 -9.90
C LEU A 456 17.00 7.72 -9.90
N ILE A 457 17.06 8.35 -8.73
CA ILE A 457 17.11 9.81 -8.57
C ILE A 457 18.24 10.22 -7.63
N TYR A 458 18.91 11.32 -7.97
CA TYR A 458 19.94 11.94 -7.14
C TYR A 458 19.95 13.46 -7.31
N ARG A 459 20.54 14.17 -6.34
CA ARG A 459 20.76 15.62 -6.40
C ARG A 459 22.07 15.91 -7.14
N LYS A 460 22.01 16.70 -8.22
CA LYS A 460 23.10 16.85 -9.20
C LYS A 460 24.40 17.42 -8.62
N ASP A 461 24.30 18.40 -7.74
CA ASP A 461 25.44 19.08 -7.10
C ASP A 461 26.12 18.22 -6.01
N LYS A 462 25.48 17.14 -5.56
CA LYS A 462 25.99 16.26 -4.49
C LYS A 462 26.39 14.87 -4.95
N PHE A 463 26.08 14.49 -6.19
CA PHE A 463 26.29 13.15 -6.70
C PHE A 463 27.61 12.98 -7.47
N LYS A 464 28.36 11.91 -7.20
CA LYS A 464 29.56 11.50 -7.95
C LYS A 464 29.54 10.01 -8.27
N LYS A 465 29.57 9.58 -9.54
CA LYS A 465 29.59 8.13 -9.90
C LYS A 465 30.98 7.49 -9.68
N ASP A 466 31.48 7.52 -8.45
CA ASP A 466 32.78 6.98 -8.03
C ASP A 466 32.67 5.97 -6.87
N GLY A 467 31.44 5.62 -6.48
CA GLY A 467 31.13 4.69 -5.38
C GLY A 467 31.02 5.35 -4.01
N SER A 468 31.25 6.67 -3.93
CA SER A 468 31.24 7.40 -2.67
C SER A 468 29.86 7.87 -2.20
N ASN A 469 28.80 7.85 -3.02
CA ASN A 469 27.47 8.26 -2.57
C ASN A 469 26.82 7.21 -1.69
N SER A 470 26.04 7.67 -0.73
CA SER A 470 25.06 6.85 -0.04
C SER A 470 23.82 6.66 -0.91
N LEU A 471 23.19 5.50 -0.80
CA LEU A 471 22.03 5.16 -1.61
C LEU A 471 21.01 4.40 -0.76
N LEU A 472 19.73 4.76 -0.88
CA LEU A 472 18.60 3.98 -0.38
C LEU A 472 17.93 3.26 -1.56
N LEU A 473 17.93 1.93 -1.55
CA LEU A 473 17.30 1.07 -2.55
C LEU A 473 15.97 0.54 -2.02
N TYR A 474 14.90 0.73 -2.78
CA TYR A 474 13.55 0.30 -2.44
C TYR A 474 13.01 -0.74 -3.43
N ALA A 475 12.22 -1.70 -2.93
CA ALA A 475 11.36 -2.55 -3.75
C ALA A 475 10.21 -3.18 -2.93
N TYR A 476 9.21 -3.71 -3.63
CA TYR A 476 8.11 -4.49 -3.04
C TYR A 476 8.04 -5.94 -3.58
N GLY A 477 7.79 -6.11 -4.89
CA GLY A 477 7.98 -7.39 -5.59
C GLY A 477 7.02 -8.52 -5.22
N SER A 478 5.75 -8.25 -4.93
CA SER A 478 4.73 -9.27 -4.64
C SER A 478 3.33 -8.86 -5.10
N TYR A 479 2.41 -9.83 -5.24
CA TYR A 479 1.00 -9.66 -5.64
C TYR A 479 0.76 -8.99 -7.00
N GLY A 480 1.81 -8.86 -7.81
CA GLY A 480 1.75 -8.09 -9.04
C GLY A 480 1.62 -6.58 -8.82
N ALA A 481 1.90 -6.10 -7.60
CA ALA A 481 1.88 -4.69 -7.26
C ALA A 481 3.15 -4.01 -7.79
N ASN A 482 2.96 -2.93 -8.56
CA ASN A 482 4.04 -2.18 -9.17
C ASN A 482 4.75 -1.27 -8.15
N SER A 483 6.08 -1.24 -8.19
CA SER A 483 6.91 -0.26 -7.49
C SER A 483 7.12 0.97 -8.38
N ASP A 484 6.03 1.61 -8.77
CA ASP A 484 6.03 2.70 -9.75
C ASP A 484 6.88 3.93 -9.32
N PRO A 485 7.64 4.58 -10.24
CA PRO A 485 8.57 5.67 -9.91
C PRO A 485 7.87 7.03 -9.72
N TYR A 486 6.99 7.13 -8.73
CA TYR A 486 6.25 8.36 -8.40
C TYR A 486 7.04 9.35 -7.54
N PHE A 487 6.64 10.62 -7.56
CA PHE A 487 7.25 11.65 -6.73
C PHE A 487 6.98 11.42 -5.23
N ASN A 488 8.04 11.18 -4.47
CA ASN A 488 7.97 11.04 -3.03
C ASN A 488 8.62 12.26 -2.35
N SER A 489 7.80 13.16 -1.80
CA SER A 489 8.28 14.37 -1.15
C SER A 489 9.14 14.10 0.10
N SER A 490 8.98 12.94 0.75
CA SER A 490 9.80 12.59 1.91
C SER A 490 11.24 12.33 1.51
N VAL A 491 11.47 11.61 0.40
CA VAL A 491 12.81 11.25 -0.10
C VAL A 491 13.67 12.49 -0.39
N ILE A 492 13.07 13.65 -0.63
CA ILE A 492 13.79 14.93 -0.80
C ILE A 492 14.70 15.23 0.39
N SER A 493 14.31 14.94 1.64
CA SER A 493 15.17 15.13 2.82
C SER A 493 16.44 14.28 2.79
N LEU A 494 16.44 13.13 2.10
CA LEU A 494 17.63 12.31 1.87
C LEU A 494 18.45 12.84 0.69
N LEU A 495 17.80 13.19 -0.42
CA LEU A 495 18.46 13.73 -1.62
C LEU A 495 19.19 15.04 -1.32
N ASP A 496 18.57 15.92 -0.53
CA ASP A 496 19.17 17.17 -0.05
C ASP A 496 20.41 16.94 0.82
N ARG A 497 20.61 15.73 1.35
CA ARG A 497 21.81 15.31 2.10
C ARG A 497 22.78 14.49 1.25
N GLY A 498 22.57 14.39 -0.06
CA GLY A 498 23.43 13.66 -0.98
C GLY A 498 23.22 12.13 -0.96
N ILE A 499 22.12 11.66 -0.36
CA ILE A 499 21.74 10.24 -0.42
C ILE A 499 20.86 10.04 -1.65
N SER A 500 21.33 9.25 -2.60
CA SER A 500 20.56 8.87 -3.79
C SER A 500 19.42 7.92 -3.41
N PHE A 501 18.36 7.88 -4.22
CA PHE A 501 17.25 6.95 -4.04
C PHE A 501 17.02 6.16 -5.33
N ALA A 502 16.86 4.85 -5.19
CA ALA A 502 16.60 3.96 -6.32
C ALA A 502 15.44 3.01 -6.02
N ILE A 503 14.69 2.65 -7.06
CA ILE A 503 13.65 1.63 -7.02
C ILE A 503 14.07 0.50 -7.96
N ALA A 504 14.16 -0.73 -7.45
CA ALA A 504 14.35 -1.92 -8.28
C ALA A 504 12.99 -2.54 -8.63
N HIS A 505 12.68 -2.62 -9.92
CA HIS A 505 11.41 -3.14 -10.45
C HIS A 505 11.48 -4.67 -10.60
N ILE A 506 11.71 -5.35 -9.48
CA ILE A 506 12.00 -6.80 -9.39
C ILE A 506 10.78 -7.67 -9.73
N ARG A 507 11.02 -8.93 -10.14
CA ARG A 507 9.93 -9.90 -10.38
C ARG A 507 9.06 -10.12 -9.16
N GLY A 508 7.77 -10.37 -9.41
CA GLY A 508 6.69 -10.40 -8.42
C GLY A 508 5.82 -9.13 -8.43
N GLY A 509 6.28 -8.03 -9.05
CA GLY A 509 5.43 -6.93 -9.52
C GLY A 509 4.88 -7.19 -10.94
N GLN A 510 4.20 -6.22 -11.57
CA GLN A 510 3.69 -6.31 -12.95
C GLN A 510 4.20 -5.20 -13.87
N GLU A 511 5.37 -4.63 -13.56
CA GLU A 511 5.95 -3.53 -14.32
C GLU A 511 6.19 -3.95 -15.78
N MET A 512 6.59 -5.20 -16.00
CA MET A 512 6.81 -5.78 -17.33
C MET A 512 5.62 -6.66 -17.82
N GLY A 513 4.45 -6.51 -17.18
CA GLY A 513 3.24 -7.29 -17.46
C GLY A 513 3.08 -8.53 -16.60
N ARG A 514 2.05 -9.34 -16.89
CA ARG A 514 1.61 -10.43 -16.00
C ARG A 514 2.68 -11.49 -15.76
N ASP A 515 3.45 -11.85 -16.78
CA ASP A 515 4.53 -12.83 -16.64
C ASP A 515 5.62 -12.39 -15.64
N TRP A 516 5.81 -11.09 -15.43
CA TRP A 516 6.73 -10.55 -14.42
C TRP A 516 6.31 -10.93 -12.99
N TYR A 517 5.00 -10.99 -12.75
CA TYR A 517 4.43 -11.40 -11.47
C TYR A 517 4.48 -12.92 -11.30
N GLU A 518 4.10 -13.65 -12.35
CA GLU A 518 4.10 -15.12 -12.37
C GLU A 518 5.51 -15.70 -12.11
N GLN A 519 6.56 -15.00 -12.54
CA GLN A 519 7.95 -15.36 -12.28
C GLN A 519 8.49 -14.90 -10.91
N GLY A 520 7.67 -14.36 -10.03
CA GLY A 520 8.07 -13.93 -8.68
C GLY A 520 7.08 -14.35 -7.59
N ARG A 521 6.44 -15.52 -7.75
CA ARG A 521 5.45 -16.08 -6.81
C ARG A 521 5.57 -17.60 -6.69
N VAL A 522 5.05 -18.16 -5.61
CA VAL A 522 5.08 -19.62 -5.36
C VAL A 522 6.49 -20.20 -5.57
N LEU A 523 6.68 -21.18 -6.46
CA LEU A 523 7.96 -21.87 -6.71
C LEU A 523 8.98 -21.06 -7.50
N THR A 524 8.64 -19.84 -7.92
CA THR A 524 9.58 -18.89 -8.54
C THR A 524 9.90 -17.72 -7.62
N LYS A 525 9.39 -17.72 -6.36
CA LYS A 525 9.48 -16.56 -5.47
C LYS A 525 10.91 -16.07 -5.21
N LYS A 526 11.91 -16.95 -5.24
CA LYS A 526 13.31 -16.56 -5.04
C LYS A 526 13.83 -15.55 -6.07
N ASN A 527 13.23 -15.50 -7.26
CA ASN A 527 13.55 -14.49 -8.27
C ASN A 527 13.39 -13.07 -7.74
N THR A 528 12.36 -12.80 -6.91
CA THR A 528 12.19 -11.50 -6.23
C THR A 528 13.45 -11.13 -5.44
N PHE A 529 14.00 -12.06 -4.66
CA PHE A 529 15.15 -11.80 -3.79
C PHE A 529 16.45 -11.67 -4.57
N THR A 530 16.67 -12.56 -5.56
CA THR A 530 17.87 -12.54 -6.39
C THR A 530 17.91 -11.32 -7.30
N ASP A 531 16.78 -10.92 -7.90
CA ASP A 531 16.69 -9.69 -8.69
C ASP A 531 17.06 -8.46 -7.87
N PHE A 532 16.63 -8.39 -6.61
CA PHE A 532 16.96 -7.28 -5.71
C PHE A 532 18.45 -7.26 -5.35
N ILE A 533 19.03 -8.43 -5.06
CA ILE A 533 20.47 -8.59 -4.79
C ILE A 533 21.30 -8.21 -6.03
N ASP A 534 20.88 -8.63 -7.23
CA ASP A 534 21.57 -8.34 -8.48
C ASP A 534 21.47 -6.85 -8.84
N ALA A 535 20.33 -6.21 -8.59
CA ALA A 535 20.17 -4.76 -8.70
C ALA A 535 21.08 -3.99 -7.73
N ALA A 536 21.14 -4.41 -6.46
CA ALA A 536 22.03 -3.84 -5.45
C ALA A 536 23.51 -3.99 -5.85
N GLN A 537 23.91 -5.19 -6.28
CA GLN A 537 25.28 -5.48 -6.70
C GLN A 537 25.67 -4.71 -7.97
N PHE A 538 24.75 -4.55 -8.92
CA PHE A 538 24.92 -3.71 -10.10
C PHE A 538 25.21 -2.25 -9.70
N LEU A 539 24.42 -1.66 -8.80
CA LEU A 539 24.63 -0.28 -8.34
C LEU A 539 25.99 -0.08 -7.65
N VAL A 540 26.47 -1.09 -6.92
CA VAL A 540 27.81 -1.09 -6.31
C VAL A 540 28.91 -1.20 -7.39
N ASN A 541 28.80 -2.17 -8.29
CA ASN A 541 29.80 -2.43 -9.34
C ASN A 541 29.93 -1.24 -10.29
N GLU A 542 28.81 -0.62 -10.64
CA GLU A 542 28.74 0.57 -11.48
C GLU A 542 29.10 1.87 -10.74
N LYS A 543 29.53 1.79 -9.48
CA LYS A 543 30.00 2.94 -8.69
C LYS A 543 28.92 4.01 -8.46
N TYR A 544 27.64 3.63 -8.44
CA TYR A 544 26.59 4.52 -7.95
C TYR A 544 26.67 4.66 -6.42
N THR A 545 27.11 3.61 -5.74
CA THR A 545 27.32 3.53 -4.29
C THR A 545 28.38 2.48 -3.95
N SER A 546 28.52 2.14 -2.66
CA SER A 546 29.35 1.04 -2.17
C SER A 546 28.60 0.29 -1.05
N LYS A 547 29.02 -0.96 -0.75
CA LYS A 547 28.38 -1.79 0.30
C LYS A 547 28.25 -1.06 1.64
N ASN A 548 29.27 -0.29 2.02
CA ASN A 548 29.31 0.48 3.26
C ASN A 548 28.39 1.73 3.29
N LYS A 549 27.71 2.03 2.18
CA LYS A 549 26.82 3.19 2.04
C LYS A 549 25.46 2.85 1.42
N LEU A 550 25.20 1.57 1.15
CA LEU A 550 23.96 1.09 0.55
C LEU A 550 22.97 0.66 1.64
N PHE A 551 21.80 1.27 1.65
CA PHE A 551 20.66 0.88 2.47
C PHE A 551 19.58 0.23 1.61
N ALA A 552 18.83 -0.71 2.19
CA ALA A 552 17.64 -1.28 1.57
C ALA A 552 16.38 -0.98 2.39
N ASN A 553 15.24 -0.80 1.72
CA ASN A 553 13.94 -0.58 2.33
C ASN A 553 12.83 -1.35 1.61
N GLY A 554 11.89 -1.87 2.39
CA GLY A 554 10.65 -2.49 1.92
C GLY A 554 9.65 -2.63 3.07
N GLY A 555 8.37 -2.62 2.74
CA GLY A 555 7.28 -2.76 3.72
C GLY A 555 6.33 -3.92 3.42
N SER A 556 5.71 -4.52 4.43
CA SER A 556 4.80 -5.68 4.30
C SER A 556 5.50 -6.87 3.62
N ALA A 557 5.04 -7.35 2.47
CA ALA A 557 5.76 -8.33 1.65
C ALA A 557 7.11 -7.81 1.12
N GLY A 558 7.27 -6.50 0.91
CA GLY A 558 8.59 -5.89 0.69
C GLY A 558 9.47 -5.93 1.95
N GLY A 559 8.87 -5.97 3.13
CA GLY A 559 9.58 -6.20 4.40
C GLY A 559 10.05 -7.66 4.55
N MET A 560 9.25 -8.62 4.08
CA MET A 560 9.67 -10.03 3.93
C MET A 560 10.89 -10.15 3.01
N LEU A 561 10.89 -9.45 1.87
CA LEU A 561 12.05 -9.32 1.00
C LEU A 561 13.29 -8.82 1.77
N MET A 562 13.15 -7.80 2.62
CA MET A 562 14.27 -7.30 3.46
C MET A 562 14.83 -8.39 4.38
N GLY A 563 13.98 -9.22 4.98
CA GLY A 563 14.41 -10.35 5.81
C GLY A 563 15.18 -11.40 5.02
N ALA A 564 14.65 -11.81 3.85
CA ALA A 564 15.26 -12.83 3.00
C ALA A 564 16.64 -12.40 2.47
N ILE A 565 16.75 -11.19 1.90
CA ILE A 565 18.03 -10.68 1.35
C ILE A 565 19.09 -10.45 2.43
N THR A 566 18.68 -10.14 3.66
CA THR A 566 19.58 -9.99 4.80
C THR A 566 20.18 -11.33 5.24
N ASN A 567 19.45 -12.44 5.11
CA ASN A 567 20.01 -13.79 5.34
C ASN A 567 20.91 -14.27 4.20
N MET A 568 20.53 -13.96 2.95
CA MET A 568 21.26 -14.38 1.75
C MET A 568 22.57 -13.62 1.57
N ARG A 569 22.55 -12.30 1.79
CA ARG A 569 23.69 -11.37 1.57
C ARG A 569 23.83 -10.36 2.73
N PRO A 570 24.12 -10.83 3.96
CA PRO A 570 24.33 -9.94 5.11
C PRO A 570 25.52 -8.96 4.90
N ASP A 571 26.41 -9.25 3.96
CA ASP A 571 27.59 -8.43 3.62
C ASP A 571 27.28 -7.24 2.69
N LEU A 572 26.14 -7.24 1.99
CA LEU A 572 25.92 -6.37 0.84
C LEU A 572 25.43 -4.97 1.24
N PHE A 573 24.75 -4.86 2.38
CA PHE A 573 24.08 -3.64 2.82
C PHE A 573 24.74 -3.07 4.08
N LYS A 574 24.80 -1.74 4.18
CA LYS A 574 25.16 -1.03 5.42
C LYS A 574 24.02 -1.08 6.43
N GLY A 575 22.79 -0.97 5.96
CA GLY A 575 21.60 -1.02 6.81
C GLY A 575 20.31 -1.37 6.07
N ILE A 576 19.31 -1.79 6.84
CA ILE A 576 18.03 -2.32 6.37
C ILE A 576 16.90 -1.64 7.14
N ILE A 577 15.88 -1.18 6.40
CA ILE A 577 14.62 -0.67 6.95
C ILE A 577 13.50 -1.63 6.55
N ALA A 578 13.05 -2.46 7.49
CA ALA A 578 12.02 -3.46 7.26
C ALA A 578 10.70 -3.01 7.93
N GLU A 579 9.74 -2.56 7.13
CA GLU A 579 8.51 -1.98 7.67
C GLU A 579 7.39 -3.01 7.74
N VAL A 580 6.75 -3.18 8.91
CA VAL A 580 5.71 -4.21 9.15
C VAL A 580 6.01 -5.54 8.42
N PRO A 581 7.22 -6.13 8.57
CA PRO A 581 7.69 -7.18 7.68
C PRO A 581 7.13 -8.56 8.07
N TRP A 582 6.64 -9.31 7.09
CA TRP A 582 6.22 -10.71 7.31
C TRP A 582 7.44 -11.64 7.31
N MET A 583 7.76 -12.22 8.46
CA MET A 583 9.02 -12.96 8.67
C MET A 583 8.80 -14.44 9.02
N ASP A 584 7.71 -14.79 9.70
CA ASP A 584 7.38 -16.14 10.18
C ASP A 584 6.57 -16.94 9.14
N VAL A 585 7.14 -17.05 7.93
CA VAL A 585 6.44 -17.55 6.74
C VAL A 585 5.88 -18.95 6.92
N ILE A 586 6.67 -19.88 7.48
CA ILE A 586 6.27 -21.28 7.59
C ILE A 586 5.18 -21.45 8.65
N SER A 587 5.41 -20.96 9.87
CA SER A 587 4.47 -21.17 10.98
C SER A 587 3.14 -20.49 10.70
N ASP A 588 3.16 -19.27 10.17
CA ASP A 588 1.94 -18.54 9.83
C ASP A 588 1.18 -19.28 8.71
N SER A 589 1.87 -19.74 7.66
CA SER A 589 1.21 -20.36 6.50
C SER A 589 0.55 -21.72 6.80
N PHE A 590 0.86 -22.36 7.92
CA PHE A 590 0.15 -23.57 8.37
C PHE A 590 -1.11 -23.30 9.19
N ASP A 591 -1.33 -22.06 9.66
CA ASP A 591 -2.45 -21.71 10.52
C ASP A 591 -3.51 -20.91 9.74
N PRO A 592 -4.59 -21.55 9.26
CA PRO A 592 -5.63 -20.88 8.49
C PRO A 592 -6.50 -19.93 9.33
N THR A 593 -6.29 -19.87 10.65
CA THR A 593 -7.00 -18.93 11.54
C THR A 593 -6.39 -17.52 11.53
N ILE A 594 -5.16 -17.40 11.00
CA ILE A 594 -4.49 -16.11 10.82
C ILE A 594 -5.07 -15.40 9.59
N PRO A 595 -5.38 -14.10 9.67
CA PRO A 595 -5.79 -13.31 8.50
C PRO A 595 -4.88 -13.50 7.29
N LEU A 596 -5.47 -13.46 6.09
CA LEU A 596 -4.83 -13.61 4.77
C LEU A 596 -4.25 -14.98 4.42
N VAL A 597 -3.87 -15.84 5.36
CA VAL A 597 -3.14 -17.10 5.07
C VAL A 597 -3.78 -17.92 3.95
N THR A 598 -5.08 -18.19 4.04
CA THR A 598 -5.80 -18.96 3.02
C THR A 598 -5.92 -18.22 1.68
N LEU A 599 -5.94 -16.89 1.67
CA LEU A 599 -5.98 -16.08 0.45
C LEU A 599 -4.61 -16.08 -0.27
N GLU A 600 -3.53 -16.36 0.45
CA GLU A 600 -2.15 -16.20 -0.02
C GLU A 600 -1.47 -17.52 -0.40
N TYR A 601 -2.16 -18.67 -0.30
CA TYR A 601 -1.64 -19.95 -0.79
C TYR A 601 -1.25 -19.92 -2.27
N GLU A 602 -2.00 -19.17 -3.09
CA GLU A 602 -1.67 -18.97 -4.51
C GLU A 602 -0.58 -17.92 -4.74
N GLN A 603 -0.21 -17.16 -3.71
CA GLN A 603 0.85 -16.16 -3.76
C GLN A 603 2.21 -16.75 -3.33
N TRP A 604 2.25 -17.50 -2.23
CA TRP A 604 3.50 -18.04 -1.66
C TRP A 604 3.68 -19.53 -1.87
N GLY A 605 2.57 -20.26 -1.98
CA GLY A 605 2.51 -21.72 -1.92
C GLY A 605 1.83 -22.19 -0.64
N ASP A 606 0.93 -23.16 -0.77
CA ASP A 606 0.32 -23.90 0.33
C ASP A 606 1.32 -24.88 0.99
N PRO A 607 1.79 -24.65 2.23
CA PRO A 607 2.78 -25.50 2.88
C PRO A 607 2.22 -26.86 3.31
N ASN A 608 0.91 -27.10 3.21
CA ASN A 608 0.36 -28.45 3.36
C ASN A 608 0.82 -29.39 2.23
N LYS A 609 1.35 -28.85 1.14
CA LYS A 609 2.03 -29.60 0.07
C LYS A 609 3.53 -29.61 0.33
N LYS A 610 4.12 -30.81 0.39
CA LYS A 610 5.55 -30.97 0.73
C LYS A 610 6.48 -30.16 -0.18
N GLU A 611 6.22 -30.15 -1.48
CA GLU A 611 7.02 -29.37 -2.45
C GLU A 611 7.05 -27.87 -2.12
N HIS A 612 5.89 -27.30 -1.78
CA HIS A 612 5.80 -25.89 -1.39
C HIS A 612 6.46 -25.64 -0.03
N TYR A 613 6.25 -26.53 0.95
CA TYR A 613 6.92 -26.45 2.24
C TYR A 613 8.44 -26.46 2.11
N ASP A 614 8.98 -27.42 1.37
CA ASP A 614 10.42 -27.54 1.12
C ASP A 614 10.95 -26.27 0.43
N TYR A 615 10.20 -25.72 -0.53
CA TYR A 615 10.59 -24.49 -1.23
C TYR A 615 10.56 -23.24 -0.33
N LEU A 616 9.46 -23.04 0.41
CA LEU A 616 9.29 -21.93 1.37
C LEU A 616 10.41 -21.92 2.40
N LEU A 617 10.81 -23.09 2.90
CA LEU A 617 11.92 -23.23 3.84
C LEU A 617 13.24 -22.71 3.29
N THR A 618 13.45 -22.72 1.98
CA THR A 618 14.72 -22.25 1.39
C THR A 618 14.91 -20.73 1.43
N TRP A 619 13.90 -19.96 1.83
CA TRP A 619 13.95 -18.51 1.84
C TRP A 619 13.20 -17.81 2.97
N SER A 620 12.34 -18.52 3.73
CA SER A 620 11.63 -17.96 4.89
C SER A 620 12.57 -17.17 5.82
N PRO A 621 12.33 -15.87 6.06
CA PRO A 621 13.27 -15.03 6.80
C PRO A 621 13.56 -15.52 8.21
N LEU A 622 12.55 -15.88 9.01
CA LEU A 622 12.76 -16.33 10.38
C LEU A 622 13.50 -17.67 10.45
N ASP A 623 13.18 -18.60 9.54
CA ASP A 623 13.75 -19.95 9.54
C ASP A 623 15.20 -19.98 9.00
N ASN A 624 15.60 -18.97 8.23
CA ASN A 624 16.95 -18.88 7.64
C ASN A 624 17.90 -17.91 8.36
N VAL A 625 17.53 -17.40 9.55
CA VAL A 625 18.47 -16.68 10.42
C VAL A 625 19.60 -17.62 10.84
N LYS A 626 20.84 -17.18 10.67
CA LYS A 626 22.06 -17.95 10.94
C LYS A 626 23.13 -17.07 11.59
N PRO A 627 24.14 -17.63 12.29
CA PRO A 627 25.26 -16.85 12.80
C PRO A 627 25.95 -16.07 11.66
N ALA A 628 25.87 -14.73 11.71
CA ALA A 628 26.42 -13.85 10.68
C ALA A 628 26.66 -12.44 11.23
N LYS A 629 27.44 -11.62 10.52
CA LYS A 629 27.53 -10.18 10.79
C LYS A 629 26.41 -9.46 10.07
N TYR A 630 25.30 -9.23 10.77
CA TYR A 630 24.14 -8.58 10.18
C TYR A 630 24.36 -7.07 9.98
N PRO A 631 23.73 -6.44 8.97
CA PRO A 631 23.74 -4.99 8.80
C PRO A 631 22.98 -4.29 9.94
N ALA A 632 23.04 -2.97 10.00
CA ALA A 632 22.20 -2.21 10.92
C ALA A 632 20.71 -2.38 10.51
N ILE A 633 19.84 -2.82 11.41
CA ILE A 633 18.43 -3.11 11.10
C ILE A 633 17.52 -2.21 11.94
N LEU A 634 16.56 -1.57 11.28
CA LEU A 634 15.38 -0.98 11.92
C LEU A 634 14.12 -1.67 11.37
N ALA A 635 13.51 -2.50 12.21
CA ALA A 635 12.22 -3.11 11.94
C ALA A 635 11.09 -2.28 12.55
N THR A 636 9.91 -2.27 11.91
CA THR A 636 8.70 -1.67 12.49
C THR A 636 7.54 -2.67 12.54
N GLY A 637 6.56 -2.41 13.41
CA GLY A 637 5.35 -3.24 13.55
C GLY A 637 4.19 -2.45 14.14
N GLY A 638 2.96 -2.99 14.06
CA GLY A 638 1.78 -2.44 14.74
C GLY A 638 1.06 -3.53 15.51
N LEU A 639 0.68 -3.27 16.78
CA LEU A 639 0.05 -4.27 17.64
C LEU A 639 -1.28 -4.79 17.07
N HIS A 640 -2.03 -3.93 16.37
CA HIS A 640 -3.33 -4.26 15.80
C HIS A 640 -3.27 -4.59 14.30
N ASP A 641 -2.09 -4.89 13.77
CA ASP A 641 -1.91 -5.22 12.37
C ASP A 641 -2.49 -6.60 12.05
N THR A 642 -3.48 -6.62 11.14
CA THR A 642 -4.15 -7.83 10.66
C THR A 642 -3.69 -8.27 9.27
N GLN A 643 -2.62 -7.69 8.71
CA GLN A 643 -1.96 -8.24 7.52
C GLN A 643 -0.67 -8.92 7.89
N VAL A 644 0.12 -8.27 8.74
CA VAL A 644 1.36 -8.83 9.27
C VAL A 644 1.26 -8.81 10.79
N PRO A 645 1.09 -9.97 11.44
CA PRO A 645 1.01 -10.00 12.89
C PRO A 645 2.26 -9.39 13.54
N TYR A 646 2.08 -8.59 14.60
CA TYR A 646 3.18 -7.88 15.29
C TYR A 646 4.32 -8.81 15.74
N TYR A 647 4.00 -10.08 16.04
CA TYR A 647 4.98 -11.05 16.50
C TYR A 647 5.94 -11.46 15.37
N SER A 648 5.56 -11.31 14.11
CA SER A 648 6.39 -11.70 12.95
C SER A 648 7.73 -10.94 12.96
N PRO A 649 7.76 -9.59 12.99
CA PRO A 649 9.02 -8.86 13.20
C PRO A 649 9.63 -9.06 14.60
N ALA A 650 8.82 -9.23 15.65
CA ALA A 650 9.33 -9.37 17.02
C ALA A 650 10.23 -10.62 17.18
N LYS A 651 9.75 -11.78 16.72
CA LYS A 651 10.50 -13.04 16.73
C LYS A 651 11.75 -12.94 15.87
N TRP A 652 11.63 -12.34 14.69
CA TRP A 652 12.76 -12.18 13.76
C TRP A 652 13.87 -11.33 14.38
N VAL A 653 13.53 -10.19 14.97
CA VAL A 653 14.50 -9.32 15.66
C VAL A 653 15.19 -10.04 16.81
N ALA A 654 14.43 -10.76 17.65
CA ALA A 654 15.00 -11.55 18.74
C ALA A 654 16.01 -12.58 18.23
N LYS A 655 15.65 -13.36 17.20
CA LYS A 655 16.51 -14.38 16.61
C LYS A 655 17.73 -13.80 15.90
N VAL A 656 17.59 -12.66 15.21
CA VAL A 656 18.72 -11.97 14.56
C VAL A 656 19.69 -11.44 15.61
N ARG A 657 19.23 -10.83 16.71
CA ARG A 657 20.12 -10.37 17.79
C ARG A 657 20.95 -11.50 18.38
N GLU A 658 20.32 -12.65 18.63
CA GLU A 658 21.01 -13.84 19.13
C GLU A 658 22.11 -14.33 18.18
N ASN A 659 21.89 -14.22 16.87
CA ASN A 659 22.79 -14.73 15.84
C ASN A 659 23.69 -13.65 15.22
N ASN A 660 23.66 -12.42 15.73
CA ASN A 660 24.46 -11.34 15.21
C ASN A 660 25.88 -11.39 15.79
N LEU A 661 26.83 -11.83 14.97
CA LEU A 661 28.26 -11.84 15.28
C LEU A 661 28.94 -10.47 15.09
N GLY A 662 28.17 -9.46 14.65
CA GLY A 662 28.62 -8.09 14.46
C GLY A 662 28.21 -7.16 15.62
N THR A 663 28.52 -5.88 15.46
CA THR A 663 28.20 -4.82 16.44
C THR A 663 27.11 -3.87 15.96
N ASN A 664 26.57 -4.08 14.75
CA ASN A 664 25.53 -3.24 14.20
C ASN A 664 24.22 -3.38 15.00
N PRO A 665 23.46 -2.30 15.19
CA PRO A 665 22.22 -2.32 15.95
C PRO A 665 21.12 -3.11 15.23
N VAL A 666 20.26 -3.77 15.99
CA VAL A 666 19.02 -4.40 15.51
C VAL A 666 17.88 -3.86 16.35
N LEU A 667 17.07 -2.99 15.78
CA LEU A 667 16.04 -2.20 16.46
C LEU A 667 14.64 -2.65 16.03
N PHE A 668 13.67 -2.57 16.94
CA PHE A 668 12.26 -2.84 16.67
C PHE A 668 11.36 -1.77 17.26
N LYS A 669 10.71 -0.97 16.39
CA LYS A 669 9.74 0.05 16.79
C LYS A 669 8.32 -0.47 16.60
N VAL A 670 7.53 -0.50 17.66
CA VAL A 670 6.16 -1.02 17.63
C VAL A 670 5.15 0.08 17.93
N GLU A 671 4.25 0.32 17.00
CA GLU A 671 3.10 1.20 17.21
C GLU A 671 2.03 0.45 18.03
N MET A 672 1.98 0.71 19.33
CA MET A 672 1.11 0.00 20.28
C MET A 672 -0.39 0.23 20.03
N GLY A 673 -0.77 1.32 19.36
CA GLY A 673 -2.17 1.69 19.10
C GLY A 673 -2.57 1.68 17.63
N ALA A 674 -1.73 1.13 16.73
CA ALA A 674 -1.98 1.15 15.29
C ALA A 674 -1.93 -0.24 14.64
N GLY A 675 -2.54 -0.33 13.46
CA GLY A 675 -2.42 -1.48 12.57
C GLY A 675 -1.38 -1.26 11.46
N HIS A 676 -1.57 -1.93 10.32
CA HIS A 676 -0.59 -1.99 9.23
C HIS A 676 -0.08 -0.65 8.69
N GLY A 677 -0.95 0.35 8.64
CA GLY A 677 -0.59 1.68 8.11
C GLY A 677 0.13 2.59 9.11
N GLY A 678 0.35 2.13 10.35
CA GLY A 678 0.82 2.99 11.45
C GLY A 678 -0.17 4.10 11.77
N GLN A 679 0.34 5.24 12.24
CA GLN A 679 -0.46 6.43 12.58
C GLN A 679 -1.24 6.96 11.37
N SER A 680 -2.55 7.22 11.54
CA SER A 680 -3.43 7.61 10.42
C SER A 680 -3.39 9.10 10.06
N GLY A 681 -2.98 9.98 10.98
CA GLY A 681 -2.89 11.42 10.72
C GLY A 681 -1.81 11.79 9.68
N ARG A 682 -2.05 12.79 8.84
CA ARG A 682 -1.11 13.19 7.76
C ARG A 682 0.23 13.73 8.27
N PHE A 683 0.24 14.33 9.46
CA PHE A 683 1.47 14.82 10.11
C PHE A 683 2.01 13.79 11.10
N GLU A 684 1.16 13.11 11.88
CA GLU A 684 1.59 12.12 12.86
C GLU A 684 2.45 11.00 12.24
N ARG A 685 2.05 10.50 11.06
CA ARG A 685 2.83 9.48 10.33
C ARG A 685 4.26 9.93 9.97
N GLN A 686 4.52 11.23 9.89
CA GLN A 686 5.84 11.75 9.52
C GLN A 686 6.87 11.53 10.64
N LYS A 687 6.44 11.30 11.88
CA LYS A 687 7.36 10.98 13.00
C LYS A 687 8.11 9.68 12.74
N LEU A 688 7.42 8.64 12.26
CA LEU A 688 8.07 7.37 11.91
C LEU A 688 9.00 7.53 10.69
N SER A 689 8.60 8.30 9.68
CA SER A 689 9.48 8.64 8.55
C SER A 689 10.74 9.36 9.00
N ALA A 690 10.62 10.32 9.91
CA ALA A 690 11.75 11.06 10.47
C ALA A 690 12.69 10.14 11.27
N LEU A 691 12.14 9.23 12.09
CA LEU A 691 12.92 8.21 12.79
C LEU A 691 13.74 7.34 11.83
N LYS A 692 13.10 6.82 10.77
CA LYS A 692 13.77 5.99 9.75
C LYS A 692 14.92 6.74 9.08
N PHE A 693 14.70 7.99 8.67
CA PHE A 693 15.75 8.78 8.01
C PHE A 693 16.85 9.19 8.98
N ALA A 694 16.52 9.54 10.22
CA ALA A 694 17.53 9.81 11.25
C ALA A 694 18.39 8.58 11.52
N PHE A 695 17.80 7.37 11.55
CA PHE A 695 18.56 6.12 11.67
C PHE A 695 19.52 5.92 10.50
N ILE A 696 19.07 6.11 9.25
CA ILE A 696 19.93 6.01 8.06
C ILE A 696 21.12 6.98 8.17
N LEU A 697 20.85 8.25 8.50
CA LEU A 697 21.86 9.30 8.60
C LEU A 697 22.88 9.03 9.72
N ASP A 698 22.40 8.61 10.89
CA ASP A 698 23.24 8.22 12.03
C ASP A 698 24.16 7.04 11.68
N GLN A 699 23.64 6.01 11.03
CA GLN A 699 24.43 4.84 10.61
C GLN A 699 25.42 5.16 9.48
N LEU A 700 25.20 6.25 8.74
CA LEU A 700 26.15 6.83 7.78
C LEU A 700 27.16 7.80 8.42
N GLY A 701 27.02 8.10 9.72
CA GLY A 701 27.88 9.06 10.43
C GLY A 701 27.63 10.52 10.02
N MET A 702 26.48 10.83 9.40
CA MET A 702 26.10 12.18 9.02
C MET A 702 25.56 12.92 10.25
N LYS A 703 26.37 13.82 10.82
CA LYS A 703 26.01 14.64 11.98
C LYS A 703 25.51 16.01 11.52
N GLU A 704 24.40 16.46 12.08
CA GLU A 704 23.80 17.79 11.84
C GLU A 704 23.33 18.45 13.12
#